data_AF-A0A972FNJ0-F1
#
_entry.id   AF-A0A972FNJ0-F1
#
_cell.length_a   1.000
_cell.length_b   1.000
_cell.length_c   1.000
_cell.angle_alpha   90.00
_cell.angle_beta   90.00
_cell.angle_gamma   90.00
#
_symmetry.space_group_name_H-M   'P 1'
#
loop_
_entity.id
_entity.type
_entity.pdbx_description
1 polymer ?
#
loop_
_entity_poly.entity_id
_entity_poly.type
_entity_poly.pdbx_seq_one_letter_code
_entity_poly.pdbx_strand_id
1 'polypeptide(L)'
;MKKLLLLLLLASTGLQAQFWTEATPQQAENSKVLTRTSTPEKQTYFQLDLNGIKAALGNAPMRGSATSPVIIPFPDGNGVIQNFRMFEAPVLSPVLAAKYPTIKSYVGQGIENPSTTIRISITLFGLHAMILAPNNGTSYIDPYSKQGNYYISYNRQGLTSSREFHCLVQPPNEPELRITSPPTTMDNGIFRTYRFAMACTVEYSAFHIAQAGLEDGTIEEQRAAVLAAMATTIARLNTMYERDLSMSFQLVDNNDQLIFIGEDNFDNEDVGSMIGQGTIEMNNIIGFDNYDIGHTVGTSGGGLGGGSPCTDGKAVGATGTGAPVGDPFDIDYVAHEVGHQFGAAHTFNNSCGGNVDTNWSYEPGSGSSIMAYAGICDPNVQSNSDAQFFAGSVAQIRARINGEANCAVQTSNNNDTPVPNAGLDYVIPNGTAFILTGSATDSTPSALTYTWEQYDRQITEQPPTQDATEGPNFRIQVITDTPVRYCPRLSDVLNNNLASVWEVISNFGREYNFAFTVRDNNLNGGESATDFMKVTASATAGPFVVLAPNSAVTWQASSNKTVTWDVAGTTANGVNTPYVDILLSTNGGLNFNTIIASEVPNDGSETILVPNIPGTANRIMVRGHNNIFYDVSNQNFAITPAGSTFDITSANQNISVCQGQQAIYTLNYQELNGFNAVTSLSLSGLPIGTDAFFSSNSVEDNGTVTLTISGTTAATPGLYPITVTGTSGSIVKTVTVYFNLLNAQFEGTTLVSPQDNADVVSTSTPLNWTADATADRYVVDIATDPGMANSIENILVFTNSYTPQNLEEGIHYYWMVTPQNASCEGAASEIREFTTGVTDCSVFESADVPVAIPEDTSETVTSTLTVTENFQITDLTVSVNIPHAWVGDLWATLIGPDGTAVQLFAQECWDGDDVVATFSDDGTEQACGSPIALSGTLRPDEPLAAFDNHASAGTWTLQVFDEFAQDGGSIEAWSLNLCQLESALAVDQQSVGTVTLYPNPNSGSFTLRMDQASAANYTARIFDVRGRLIFQKELSSTGGMLQEEINVQASGGMYLLELQSGNSKTVKKFVIR
;
A
#
# COMPACT_ATOMS: atom_id res chain seq x y z
N MET A 1 -58.37 13.08 41.76
CA MET A 1 -57.91 13.68 40.48
C MET A 1 -56.43 13.98 40.59
N LYS A 2 -55.57 13.07 40.09
CA LYS A 2 -54.11 13.21 39.84
C LYS A 2 -53.53 11.80 39.70
N LYS A 3 -53.82 11.12 38.58
CA LYS A 3 -53.17 9.86 38.15
C LYS A 3 -53.47 9.53 36.67
N LEU A 4 -53.65 10.54 35.81
CA LEU A 4 -54.01 10.35 34.41
C LEU A 4 -53.27 11.28 33.43
N LEU A 5 -52.08 11.79 33.80
CA LEU A 5 -51.35 12.76 32.95
C LEU A 5 -49.86 12.42 32.73
N LEU A 6 -49.46 11.16 32.93
CA LEU A 6 -48.06 10.72 32.78
C LEU A 6 -47.90 9.51 31.83
N LEU A 7 -48.82 9.33 30.88
CA LEU A 7 -48.79 8.22 29.92
C LEU A 7 -49.07 8.65 28.46
N LEU A 8 -48.76 9.90 28.11
CA LEU A 8 -49.07 10.47 26.79
C LEU A 8 -47.91 11.25 26.15
N LEU A 9 -46.65 10.93 26.51
CA LEU A 9 -45.47 11.66 26.02
C LEU A 9 -44.31 10.78 25.51
N LEU A 10 -44.53 9.51 25.21
CA LEU A 10 -43.50 8.60 24.67
C LEU A 10 -44.02 7.72 23.52
N ALA A 11 -44.66 8.35 22.53
CA ALA A 11 -44.94 7.72 21.24
C ALA A 11 -44.96 8.76 20.12
N SER A 12 -43.86 9.50 19.96
CA SER A 12 -43.51 10.08 18.65
C SER A 12 -42.57 9.08 17.96
N THR A 13 -43.13 8.00 17.43
CA THR A 13 -42.51 7.33 16.29
C THR A 13 -42.45 8.39 15.20
N GLY A 14 -41.27 8.95 14.93
CA GLY A 14 -41.08 9.80 13.76
C GLY A 14 -41.51 8.99 12.55
N LEU A 15 -42.61 9.37 11.90
CA LEU A 15 -42.90 8.91 10.56
C LEU A 15 -41.75 9.40 9.69
N GLN A 16 -40.83 8.51 9.31
CA GLN A 16 -39.91 8.78 8.21
C GLN A 16 -40.77 9.12 6.98
N ALA A 17 -40.48 10.26 6.35
CA ALA A 17 -41.16 10.63 5.12
C ALA A 17 -40.90 9.57 4.06
N GLN A 18 -41.94 8.87 3.60
CA GLN A 18 -41.82 7.86 2.56
C GLN A 18 -41.87 8.55 1.19
N PHE A 19 -40.72 8.70 0.54
CA PHE A 19 -40.61 9.33 -0.80
C PHE A 19 -40.78 8.34 -1.95
N TRP A 20 -40.45 7.07 -1.72
CA TRP A 20 -40.43 6.02 -2.72
C TRP A 20 -41.61 5.06 -2.50
N THR A 21 -42.36 4.81 -3.57
CA THR A 21 -43.41 3.79 -3.61
C THR A 21 -43.06 2.78 -4.71
N GLU A 22 -42.90 1.50 -4.37
CA GLU A 22 -42.61 0.46 -5.35
C GLU A 22 -43.73 0.38 -6.39
N ALA A 23 -43.37 0.23 -7.66
CA ALA A 23 -44.27 0.16 -8.81
C ALA A 23 -44.09 -1.17 -9.55
N THR A 24 -45.18 -1.68 -10.13
CA THR A 24 -45.10 -2.85 -11.01
C THR A 24 -44.48 -2.48 -12.36
N PRO A 25 -43.80 -3.43 -13.05
CA PRO A 25 -43.29 -3.20 -14.41
C PRO A 25 -44.38 -2.68 -15.36
N GLN A 26 -45.59 -3.24 -15.27
CA GLN A 26 -46.73 -2.80 -16.09
C GLN A 26 -47.14 -1.34 -15.82
N GLN A 27 -47.03 -0.84 -14.59
CA GLN A 27 -47.30 0.57 -14.29
C GLN A 27 -46.22 1.49 -14.87
N ALA A 28 -44.95 1.07 -14.81
CA ALA A 28 -43.83 1.84 -15.33
C ALA A 28 -43.76 1.83 -16.86
N GLU A 29 -43.92 0.67 -17.51
CA GLU A 29 -43.80 0.50 -18.97
C GLU A 29 -44.97 1.12 -19.77
N ASN A 30 -46.14 1.27 -19.15
CA ASN A 30 -47.28 1.95 -19.77
C ASN A 30 -47.13 3.49 -19.81
N SER A 31 -46.07 4.04 -19.21
CA SER A 31 -45.73 5.45 -19.31
C SER A 31 -44.78 5.70 -20.49
N LYS A 32 -44.74 6.91 -21.07
CA LYS A 32 -43.82 7.21 -22.20
C LYS A 32 -42.37 7.08 -21.72
N VAL A 33 -41.70 5.98 -22.08
CA VAL A 33 -40.35 5.63 -21.58
C VAL A 33 -39.27 6.56 -22.19
N LEU A 34 -38.26 6.89 -21.40
CA LEU A 34 -37.05 7.58 -21.87
C LEU A 34 -36.20 6.64 -22.76
N THR A 35 -35.49 7.19 -23.74
CA THR A 35 -34.57 6.36 -24.54
C THR A 35 -33.41 5.91 -23.65
N ARG A 36 -33.11 4.61 -23.65
CA ARG A 36 -31.97 4.01 -22.95
C ARG A 36 -31.19 3.14 -23.93
N THR A 37 -29.87 3.13 -23.79
CA THR A 37 -28.91 2.31 -24.56
C THR A 37 -28.52 1.03 -23.85
N SER A 38 -28.87 0.92 -22.57
CA SER A 38 -28.53 -0.20 -21.72
C SER A 38 -29.75 -0.75 -20.99
N THR A 39 -29.78 -2.08 -20.87
CA THR A 39 -30.85 -2.85 -20.25
C THR A 39 -30.27 -3.67 -19.09
N PRO A 40 -30.74 -3.46 -17.85
CA PRO A 40 -30.32 -4.28 -16.74
C PRO A 40 -31.08 -5.62 -16.73
N GLU A 41 -30.38 -6.70 -16.41
CA GLU A 41 -30.94 -8.04 -16.27
C GLU A 41 -31.92 -8.16 -15.09
N LYS A 42 -31.68 -7.36 -14.03
CA LYS A 42 -32.51 -7.26 -12.83
C LYS A 42 -32.71 -5.80 -12.47
N GLN A 43 -33.96 -5.43 -12.18
CA GLN A 43 -34.36 -4.06 -11.90
C GLN A 43 -35.62 -4.01 -11.04
N THR A 44 -35.76 -2.94 -10.27
CA THR A 44 -36.97 -2.62 -9.50
C THR A 44 -37.48 -1.25 -9.92
N TYR A 45 -38.79 -1.09 -10.00
CA TYR A 45 -39.42 0.16 -10.39
C TYR A 45 -40.01 0.88 -9.19
N PHE A 46 -39.90 2.21 -9.17
CA PHE A 46 -40.46 3.04 -8.12
C PHE A 46 -41.18 4.25 -8.71
N GLN A 47 -42.21 4.72 -8.02
CA GLN A 47 -42.74 6.06 -8.18
C GLN A 47 -42.15 6.97 -7.10
N LEU A 48 -41.66 8.14 -7.50
CA LEU A 48 -41.00 9.10 -6.62
C LEU A 48 -41.84 10.36 -6.37
N ASP A 49 -41.99 10.75 -5.10
CA ASP A 49 -42.38 12.12 -4.73
C ASP A 49 -41.19 13.08 -4.90
N LEU A 50 -40.95 13.48 -6.15
CA LEU A 50 -39.80 14.33 -6.52
C LEU A 50 -39.87 15.70 -5.84
N ASN A 51 -41.08 16.25 -5.64
CA ASN A 51 -41.26 17.54 -4.99
C ASN A 51 -40.94 17.45 -3.50
N GLY A 52 -41.39 16.38 -2.82
CA GLY A 52 -41.03 16.09 -1.44
C GLY A 52 -39.53 15.95 -1.23
N ILE A 53 -38.85 15.18 -2.09
CA ILE A 53 -37.38 15.04 -2.03
C ILE A 53 -36.68 16.37 -2.26
N LYS A 54 -37.07 17.15 -3.28
CA LYS A 54 -36.48 18.48 -3.55
C LYS A 54 -36.62 19.41 -2.35
N ALA A 55 -37.78 19.44 -1.71
CA ALA A 55 -38.02 20.26 -0.53
C ALA A 55 -37.16 19.83 0.67
N ALA A 56 -36.97 18.52 0.86
CA ALA A 56 -36.12 17.99 1.94
C ALA A 56 -34.63 18.31 1.69
N LEU A 57 -34.12 18.02 0.49
CA LEU A 57 -32.73 18.28 0.08
C LEU A 57 -32.38 19.77 0.02
N GLY A 58 -33.36 20.65 -0.22
CA GLY A 58 -33.16 22.10 -0.16
C GLY A 58 -32.70 22.63 1.21
N ASN A 59 -32.78 21.80 2.27
CA ASN A 59 -32.27 22.12 3.60
C ASN A 59 -30.89 21.50 3.88
N ALA A 60 -30.30 20.77 2.93
CA ALA A 60 -28.98 20.17 3.10
C ALA A 60 -27.92 21.27 3.12
N PRO A 61 -27.00 21.28 4.09
CA PRO A 61 -25.89 22.24 4.10
C PRO A 61 -24.88 21.90 2.99
N MET A 62 -24.05 22.87 2.64
CA MET A 62 -22.91 22.65 1.75
C MET A 62 -21.95 21.62 2.35
N ARG A 63 -21.37 20.75 1.52
CA ARG A 63 -20.25 19.87 1.92
C ARG A 63 -19.14 20.67 2.60
N GLY A 64 -18.47 20.07 3.59
CA GLY A 64 -17.47 20.73 4.43
C GLY A 64 -18.06 21.49 5.63
N SER A 65 -19.39 21.60 5.73
CA SER A 65 -20.07 22.05 6.95
C SER A 65 -20.02 20.98 8.06
N ALA A 66 -20.42 21.32 9.29
CA ALA A 66 -20.65 20.34 10.36
C ALA A 66 -21.75 19.30 9.97
N THR A 67 -22.12 18.41 10.89
CA THR A 67 -23.07 17.32 10.61
C THR A 67 -24.40 17.81 10.02
N SER A 68 -24.72 17.32 8.82
CA SER A 68 -26.02 17.59 8.18
C SER A 68 -27.18 16.92 8.94
N PRO A 69 -28.28 17.65 9.22
CA PRO A 69 -29.50 17.08 9.79
C PRO A 69 -30.39 16.40 8.75
N VAL A 70 -30.05 16.49 7.46
CA VAL A 70 -30.88 15.98 6.37
C VAL A 70 -30.55 14.52 6.10
N ILE A 71 -31.51 13.64 6.38
CA ILE A 71 -31.42 12.20 6.12
C ILE A 71 -32.51 11.82 5.14
N ILE A 72 -32.14 11.21 4.01
CA ILE A 72 -33.07 10.82 2.94
C ILE A 72 -32.93 9.32 2.64
N PRO A 73 -34.05 8.57 2.57
CA PRO A 73 -34.05 7.18 2.14
C PRO A 73 -33.94 7.05 0.61
N PHE A 74 -33.11 6.11 0.14
CA PHE A 74 -32.97 5.73 -1.27
C PHE A 74 -32.99 4.20 -1.43
N PRO A 75 -33.65 3.64 -2.46
CA PRO A 75 -33.52 2.23 -2.79
C PRO A 75 -32.15 1.93 -3.41
N ASP A 76 -31.50 0.84 -3.00
CA ASP A 76 -30.35 0.30 -3.71
C ASP A 76 -30.76 -0.48 -4.97
N GLY A 77 -29.79 -1.03 -5.70
CA GLY A 77 -30.03 -1.79 -6.93
C GLY A 77 -30.82 -3.10 -6.75
N ASN A 78 -31.03 -3.57 -5.51
CA ASN A 78 -31.91 -4.68 -5.17
C ASN A 78 -33.29 -4.21 -4.66
N GLY A 79 -33.53 -2.90 -4.62
CA GLY A 79 -34.75 -2.28 -4.12
C GLY A 79 -34.82 -2.13 -2.60
N VAL A 80 -33.73 -2.40 -1.87
CA VAL A 80 -33.69 -2.26 -0.42
C VAL A 80 -33.45 -0.79 -0.06
N ILE A 81 -34.28 -0.23 0.81
CA ILE A 81 -34.16 1.17 1.24
C ILE A 81 -33.00 1.34 2.23
N GLN A 82 -32.08 2.25 1.93
CA GLN A 82 -30.98 2.68 2.80
C GLN A 82 -31.08 4.19 3.08
N ASN A 83 -30.64 4.63 4.26
CA ASN A 83 -30.71 6.03 4.67
C ASN A 83 -29.36 6.72 4.46
N PHE A 84 -29.38 7.92 3.89
CA PHE A 84 -28.18 8.70 3.62
C PHE A 84 -28.26 10.08 4.26
N ARG A 85 -27.18 10.48 4.95
CA ARG A 85 -26.98 11.85 5.43
C ARG A 85 -26.45 12.71 4.28
N MET A 86 -27.21 13.73 3.88
CA MET A 86 -27.00 14.44 2.61
C MET A 86 -26.38 15.82 2.78
N PHE A 87 -25.52 16.21 1.84
CA PHE A 87 -24.87 17.53 1.72
C PHE A 87 -24.99 18.03 0.29
N GLU A 88 -25.19 19.33 0.10
CA GLU A 88 -25.10 19.94 -1.23
C GLU A 88 -23.64 19.92 -1.70
N ALA A 89 -23.42 19.43 -2.93
CA ALA A 89 -22.10 19.32 -3.56
C ALA A 89 -22.22 19.72 -5.04
N PRO A 90 -22.22 21.03 -5.35
CA PRO A 90 -22.50 21.56 -6.68
C PRO A 90 -21.49 21.11 -7.75
N VAL A 91 -21.99 20.77 -8.94
CA VAL A 91 -21.17 20.48 -10.14
C VAL A 91 -21.10 21.67 -11.11
N LEU A 92 -21.87 22.72 -10.87
CA LEU A 92 -21.81 23.98 -11.59
C LEU A 92 -21.03 25.00 -10.77
N SER A 93 -20.28 25.89 -11.42
CA SER A 93 -19.69 27.05 -10.74
C SER A 93 -20.79 27.91 -10.07
N PRO A 94 -20.45 28.73 -9.05
CA PRO A 94 -21.43 29.61 -8.41
C PRO A 94 -22.15 30.55 -9.40
N VAL A 95 -21.45 31.03 -10.44
CA VAL A 95 -22.01 31.91 -11.46
C VAL A 95 -22.99 31.14 -12.35
N LEU A 96 -22.59 29.97 -12.84
CA LEU A 96 -23.43 29.15 -13.70
C LEU A 96 -24.65 28.60 -12.95
N ALA A 97 -24.47 28.20 -11.69
CA ALA A 97 -25.54 27.76 -10.80
C ALA A 97 -26.59 28.85 -10.53
N ALA A 98 -26.18 30.11 -10.43
CA ALA A 98 -27.11 31.24 -10.28
C ALA A 98 -27.99 31.45 -11.53
N LYS A 99 -27.45 31.15 -12.72
CA LYS A 99 -28.18 31.21 -14.00
C LYS A 99 -29.11 30.02 -14.20
N TYR A 100 -28.73 28.83 -13.71
CA TYR A 100 -29.49 27.59 -13.82
C TYR A 100 -29.81 26.98 -12.45
N PRO A 101 -30.62 27.64 -11.60
CA PRO A 101 -30.82 27.24 -10.19
C PRO A 101 -31.58 25.93 -10.00
N THR A 102 -32.18 25.39 -11.07
CA THR A 102 -32.91 24.12 -11.08
C THR A 102 -32.00 22.90 -11.19
N ILE A 103 -30.72 23.09 -11.54
CA ILE A 103 -29.70 22.05 -11.58
C ILE A 103 -29.01 22.01 -10.22
N LYS A 104 -29.17 20.91 -9.49
CA LYS A 104 -28.60 20.69 -8.16
C LYS A 104 -27.94 19.33 -8.05
N SER A 105 -26.90 19.23 -7.23
CA SER A 105 -26.22 17.97 -6.95
C SER A 105 -25.85 17.86 -5.47
N TYR A 106 -25.85 16.63 -4.97
CA TYR A 106 -25.63 16.32 -3.56
C TYR A 106 -24.79 15.06 -3.42
N VAL A 107 -24.13 14.94 -2.28
CA VAL A 107 -23.42 13.73 -1.84
C VAL A 107 -23.97 13.29 -0.50
N GLY A 108 -23.88 12.01 -0.16
CA GLY A 108 -24.30 11.52 1.14
C GLY A 108 -23.61 10.27 1.63
N GLN A 109 -23.63 10.11 2.96
CA GLN A 109 -23.03 8.97 3.68
C GLN A 109 -24.14 8.06 4.18
N GLY A 110 -24.00 6.75 3.95
CA GLY A 110 -24.88 5.73 4.51
C GLY A 110 -24.93 5.78 6.04
N ILE A 111 -26.12 5.60 6.60
CA ILE A 111 -26.33 5.51 8.05
C ILE A 111 -26.16 4.08 8.54
N GLU A 112 -26.73 3.12 7.81
CA GLU A 112 -26.65 1.70 8.14
C GLU A 112 -25.26 1.13 7.86
N ASN A 113 -24.63 1.57 6.77
CA ASN A 113 -23.26 1.25 6.43
C ASN A 113 -22.49 2.53 6.07
N PRO A 114 -21.60 3.01 6.95
CA PRO A 114 -20.84 4.23 6.70
C PRO A 114 -19.76 4.11 5.61
N SER A 115 -19.51 2.95 5.01
CA SER A 115 -18.67 2.84 3.80
C SER A 115 -19.48 2.94 2.50
N THR A 116 -20.82 2.96 2.59
CA THR A 116 -21.68 3.21 1.43
C THR A 116 -21.83 4.72 1.22
N THR A 117 -21.55 5.21 0.01
CA THR A 117 -21.74 6.61 -0.37
C THR A 117 -22.75 6.74 -1.51
N ILE A 118 -23.41 7.89 -1.61
CA ILE A 118 -24.33 8.22 -2.69
C ILE A 118 -23.98 9.58 -3.29
N ARG A 119 -24.09 9.69 -4.61
CA ARG A 119 -24.06 10.96 -5.32
C ARG A 119 -25.31 11.10 -6.17
N ILE A 120 -25.97 12.26 -6.06
CA ILE A 120 -27.22 12.55 -6.77
C ILE A 120 -27.14 13.84 -7.56
N SER A 121 -27.79 13.85 -8.72
CA SER A 121 -28.11 15.07 -9.47
C SER A 121 -29.62 15.18 -9.65
N ILE A 122 -30.14 16.40 -9.53
CA ILE A 122 -31.53 16.75 -9.77
C ILE A 122 -31.54 17.81 -10.86
N THR A 123 -32.10 17.47 -11.99
CA THR A 123 -32.17 18.34 -13.17
C THR A 123 -33.59 18.33 -13.75
N LEU A 124 -33.78 18.91 -14.94
CA LEU A 124 -35.07 18.81 -15.64
C LEU A 124 -35.41 17.37 -16.03
N PHE A 125 -34.41 16.50 -16.17
CA PHE A 125 -34.60 15.08 -16.48
C PHE A 125 -35.08 14.26 -15.27
N GLY A 126 -35.05 14.83 -14.06
CA GLY A 126 -35.42 14.15 -12.82
C GLY A 126 -34.22 13.94 -11.89
N LEU A 127 -34.32 12.95 -11.00
CA LEU A 127 -33.27 12.58 -10.07
C LEU A 127 -32.42 11.42 -10.62
N HIS A 128 -31.11 11.59 -10.69
CA HIS A 128 -30.18 10.49 -10.97
C HIS A 128 -29.36 10.23 -9.72
N ALA A 129 -29.18 8.96 -9.36
CA ALA A 129 -28.35 8.54 -8.24
C ALA A 129 -27.33 7.50 -8.67
N MET A 130 -26.12 7.59 -8.11
CA MET A 130 -25.08 6.58 -8.15
C MET A 130 -24.71 6.24 -6.70
N ILE A 131 -24.84 4.97 -6.33
CA ILE A 131 -24.52 4.45 -5.00
C ILE A 131 -23.31 3.55 -5.12
N LEU A 132 -22.29 3.82 -4.32
CA LEU A 132 -21.11 2.98 -4.17
C LEU A 132 -21.24 2.21 -2.86
N ALA A 133 -21.37 0.88 -2.93
CA ALA A 133 -21.49 0.02 -1.76
C ALA A 133 -20.40 -1.07 -1.80
N PRO A 134 -19.71 -1.35 -0.67
CA PRO A 134 -18.81 -2.49 -0.61
C PRO A 134 -19.57 -3.80 -0.83
N ASN A 135 -18.87 -4.81 -1.36
CA ASN A 135 -19.35 -6.17 -1.64
C ASN A 135 -20.42 -6.29 -2.74
N ASN A 136 -21.24 -5.26 -2.95
CA ASN A 136 -22.32 -5.24 -3.95
C ASN A 136 -22.01 -4.37 -5.18
N GLY A 137 -20.90 -3.62 -5.15
CA GLY A 137 -20.47 -2.77 -6.25
C GLY A 137 -21.33 -1.51 -6.41
N THR A 138 -21.57 -1.11 -7.65
CA THR A 138 -22.28 0.14 -7.99
C THR A 138 -23.73 -0.12 -8.38
N SER A 139 -24.63 0.71 -7.87
CA SER A 139 -26.03 0.73 -8.27
C SER A 139 -26.52 2.12 -8.65
N TYR A 140 -27.56 2.16 -9.47
CA TYR A 140 -28.10 3.39 -10.04
C TYR A 140 -29.59 3.51 -9.79
N ILE A 141 -30.03 4.75 -9.63
CA ILE A 141 -31.45 5.13 -9.71
C ILE A 141 -31.58 6.16 -10.81
N ASP A 142 -32.33 5.83 -11.86
CA ASP A 142 -32.54 6.73 -12.99
C ASP A 142 -34.02 6.96 -13.27
N PRO A 143 -34.41 8.11 -13.85
CA PRO A 143 -35.73 8.29 -14.42
C PRO A 143 -36.00 7.23 -15.50
N TYR A 144 -37.14 6.56 -15.40
CA TYR A 144 -37.58 5.57 -16.39
C TYR A 144 -38.58 6.20 -17.39
N SER A 145 -39.43 7.10 -16.91
CA SER A 145 -40.52 7.67 -17.70
C SER A 145 -40.40 9.18 -17.91
N LYS A 146 -40.82 9.65 -19.09
CA LYS A 146 -41.01 11.08 -19.38
C LYS A 146 -42.17 11.69 -18.59
N GLN A 147 -43.10 10.87 -18.06
CA GLN A 147 -44.29 11.31 -17.32
C GLN A 147 -44.59 10.36 -16.17
N GLY A 148 -45.05 10.90 -15.03
CA GLY A 148 -45.52 10.10 -13.88
C GLY A 148 -44.47 9.81 -12.79
N ASN A 149 -43.24 10.32 -12.94
CA ASN A 149 -42.13 10.15 -11.99
C ASN A 149 -41.83 8.67 -11.68
N TYR A 150 -41.79 7.81 -12.70
CA TYR A 150 -41.32 6.45 -12.54
C TYR A 150 -39.80 6.40 -12.70
N TYR A 151 -39.17 5.65 -11.81
CA TYR A 151 -37.72 5.46 -11.70
C TYR A 151 -37.41 3.97 -11.74
N ILE A 152 -36.21 3.68 -12.20
CA ILE A 152 -35.64 2.34 -12.25
C ILE A 152 -34.42 2.29 -11.33
N SER A 153 -34.37 1.29 -10.46
CA SER A 153 -33.20 0.97 -9.62
C SER A 153 -32.58 -0.35 -10.06
N TYR A 154 -31.26 -0.39 -10.23
CA TYR A 154 -30.54 -1.55 -10.76
C TYR A 154 -29.06 -1.57 -10.37
N ASN A 155 -28.44 -2.76 -10.39
CA ASN A 155 -26.99 -2.94 -10.20
C ASN A 155 -26.26 -2.91 -11.54
N ARG A 156 -25.05 -2.31 -11.56
CA ARG A 156 -24.21 -2.23 -12.76
C ARG A 156 -23.75 -3.59 -13.27
N GLN A 157 -23.47 -4.54 -12.37
CA GLN A 157 -22.97 -5.87 -12.71
C GLN A 157 -23.89 -6.66 -13.67
N GLY A 158 -25.20 -6.36 -13.67
CA GLY A 158 -26.18 -6.97 -14.56
C GLY A 158 -26.56 -6.09 -15.76
N LEU A 159 -25.82 -5.04 -16.07
CA LEU A 159 -26.14 -4.14 -17.16
C LEU A 159 -25.64 -4.69 -18.50
N THR A 160 -26.43 -4.59 -19.55
CA THR A 160 -26.04 -4.98 -20.91
C THR A 160 -26.30 -3.84 -21.89
N SER A 161 -25.42 -3.65 -22.88
CA SER A 161 -25.57 -2.67 -23.96
C SER A 161 -24.95 -3.21 -25.25
N SER A 162 -25.45 -2.76 -26.41
CA SER A 162 -24.75 -2.95 -27.68
C SER A 162 -23.57 -1.97 -27.73
N ARG A 163 -22.34 -2.47 -27.58
CA ARG A 163 -21.13 -1.65 -27.56
C ARG A 163 -20.45 -1.67 -28.92
N GLU A 164 -20.31 -0.49 -29.51
CA GLU A 164 -19.31 -0.19 -30.56
C GLU A 164 -18.56 1.04 -30.05
N PHE A 165 -17.39 0.82 -29.47
CA PHE A 165 -16.51 1.88 -29.00
C PHE A 165 -15.09 1.59 -29.45
N HIS A 166 -14.48 2.62 -30.02
CA HIS A 166 -13.10 2.61 -30.44
C HIS A 166 -12.44 3.81 -29.77
N CYS A 167 -11.59 3.54 -28.79
CA CYS A 167 -10.68 4.56 -28.28
C CYS A 167 -9.49 4.62 -29.24
N LEU A 168 -9.14 5.84 -29.67
CA LEU A 168 -8.08 6.08 -30.65
C LEU A 168 -6.76 6.50 -30.00
N VAL A 169 -6.70 6.49 -28.66
CA VAL A 169 -5.50 6.80 -27.88
C VAL A 169 -4.42 5.79 -28.23
N GLN A 170 -3.32 6.30 -28.79
CA GLN A 170 -2.13 5.48 -28.96
C GLN A 170 -1.44 5.31 -27.61
N PRO A 171 -0.78 4.16 -27.34
CA PRO A 171 0.03 4.00 -26.16
C PRO A 171 1.00 5.20 -26.05
N PRO A 172 1.10 5.84 -24.88
CA PRO A 172 2.01 6.96 -24.72
C PRO A 172 3.43 6.52 -25.09
N ASN A 173 4.09 7.24 -26.00
CA ASN A 173 5.55 7.15 -26.24
C ASN A 173 6.33 7.87 -25.11
N GLU A 174 5.77 7.90 -23.91
CA GLU A 174 6.42 8.52 -22.76
C GLU A 174 7.49 7.54 -22.23
N PRO A 175 8.68 8.02 -21.84
CA PRO A 175 9.65 7.17 -21.16
C PRO A 175 8.97 6.49 -19.98
N GLU A 176 9.26 5.21 -19.78
CA GLU A 176 8.72 4.42 -18.69
C GLU A 176 8.79 5.24 -17.40
N LEU A 177 7.65 5.68 -16.86
CA LEU A 177 7.54 5.86 -15.42
C LEU A 177 7.59 4.44 -14.83
N ARG A 178 8.79 3.84 -14.83
CA ARG A 178 9.07 2.68 -14.01
C ARG A 178 8.82 3.15 -12.59
N ILE A 179 7.65 2.82 -12.07
CA ILE A 179 7.38 2.84 -10.64
C ILE A 179 8.25 1.72 -10.07
N THR A 180 9.55 1.96 -9.91
CA THR A 180 10.56 1.05 -9.33
C THR A 180 10.46 0.99 -7.81
N SER A 181 9.55 1.76 -7.22
CA SER A 181 9.28 1.79 -5.79
C SER A 181 7.78 2.02 -5.57
N PRO A 182 7.16 1.40 -4.55
CA PRO A 182 5.77 1.65 -4.22
C PRO A 182 5.54 3.17 -4.15
N PRO A 183 4.52 3.72 -4.84
CA PRO A 183 4.34 5.16 -4.89
C PRO A 183 4.12 5.68 -3.46
N THR A 184 5.14 6.31 -2.89
CA THR A 184 4.99 7.12 -1.69
C THR A 184 4.10 8.31 -2.04
N THR A 185 2.92 8.26 -1.43
CA THR A 185 2.10 9.36 -0.90
C THR A 185 1.68 10.46 -1.87
N MET A 186 0.40 10.44 -2.25
CA MET A 186 -0.28 11.64 -2.72
C MET A 186 -1.47 12.06 -1.86
N ASP A 187 -1.89 11.20 -0.96
CA ASP A 187 -2.82 11.59 0.06
C ASP A 187 -2.09 12.46 1.06
N ASN A 188 -2.57 13.68 1.14
CA ASN A 188 -1.98 14.77 1.91
C ASN A 188 -3.10 15.62 2.54
N GLY A 189 -4.32 15.08 2.57
CA GLY A 189 -5.48 15.77 3.09
C GLY A 189 -5.89 16.99 2.23
N ILE A 190 -5.62 16.96 0.93
CA ILE A 190 -5.98 18.04 -0.01
C ILE A 190 -7.08 17.57 -0.96
N PHE A 191 -8.22 18.27 -0.90
CA PHE A 191 -9.28 18.17 -1.89
C PHE A 191 -9.03 19.11 -3.06
N ARG A 192 -9.08 18.59 -4.29
CA ARG A 192 -8.74 19.30 -5.53
C ARG A 192 -9.99 19.50 -6.38
N THR A 193 -10.32 20.75 -6.71
CA THR A 193 -11.44 21.08 -7.60
C THR A 193 -10.93 21.67 -8.91
N TYR A 194 -11.16 20.95 -10.02
CA TYR A 194 -10.79 21.38 -11.37
C TYR A 194 -11.97 22.10 -12.04
N ARG A 195 -11.68 23.25 -12.64
CA ARG A 195 -12.59 24.00 -13.51
C ARG A 195 -12.69 23.28 -14.85
N PHE A 196 -13.83 22.66 -15.10
CA PHE A 196 -14.06 21.78 -16.25
C PHE A 196 -14.83 22.54 -17.34
N ALA A 197 -14.23 22.69 -18.52
CA ALA A 197 -14.92 23.20 -19.71
C ALA A 197 -15.42 22.02 -20.53
N MET A 198 -16.74 21.94 -20.74
CA MET A 198 -17.39 20.86 -21.48
C MET A 198 -18.11 21.42 -22.70
N ALA A 199 -17.58 21.14 -23.89
CA ALA A 199 -18.19 21.51 -25.17
C ALA A 199 -19.01 20.35 -25.74
N CYS A 200 -19.95 20.64 -26.64
CA CYS A 200 -20.69 19.60 -27.34
C CYS A 200 -20.97 19.90 -28.81
N THR A 201 -21.10 18.86 -29.62
CA THR A 201 -21.56 19.00 -31.01
C THR A 201 -23.06 19.33 -31.06
N VAL A 202 -23.53 19.83 -32.20
CA VAL A 202 -24.96 20.08 -32.45
C VAL A 202 -25.78 18.80 -32.40
N GLU A 203 -25.22 17.64 -32.75
CA GLU A 203 -25.89 16.34 -32.67
C GLU A 203 -26.11 15.93 -31.21
N TYR A 204 -25.11 16.13 -30.34
CA TYR A 204 -25.25 15.90 -28.90
C TYR A 204 -26.34 16.80 -28.33
N SER A 205 -26.32 18.08 -28.69
CA SER A 205 -27.37 19.03 -28.30
C SER A 205 -28.76 18.58 -28.78
N ALA A 206 -28.89 18.24 -30.06
CA ALA A 206 -30.15 17.80 -30.65
C ALA A 206 -30.71 16.55 -29.96
N PHE A 207 -29.84 15.60 -29.60
CA PHE A 207 -30.23 14.40 -28.86
C PHE A 207 -30.86 14.75 -27.50
N HIS A 208 -30.19 15.55 -26.68
CA HIS A 208 -30.69 15.89 -25.34
C HIS A 208 -31.91 16.82 -25.38
N ILE A 209 -31.99 17.72 -26.36
CA ILE A 209 -33.18 18.55 -26.61
C ILE A 209 -34.39 17.67 -26.93
N ALA A 210 -34.23 16.67 -27.80
CA ALA A 210 -35.29 15.72 -28.13
C ALA A 210 -35.66 14.80 -26.94
N GLN A 211 -34.69 14.43 -26.11
CA GLN A 211 -34.98 13.69 -24.87
C GLN A 211 -35.86 14.53 -23.93
N ALA A 212 -35.55 15.81 -23.77
CA ALA A 212 -36.31 16.76 -22.95
C ALA A 212 -37.68 17.13 -23.55
N GLY A 213 -37.89 16.91 -24.86
CA GLY A 213 -39.10 17.33 -25.56
C GLY A 213 -39.17 18.84 -25.77
N LEU A 214 -38.01 19.47 -26.02
CA LEU A 214 -37.83 20.92 -26.14
C LEU A 214 -37.40 21.34 -27.55
N GLU A 215 -37.72 20.55 -28.57
CA GLU A 215 -37.39 20.85 -29.97
C GLU A 215 -37.98 22.20 -30.43
N ASP A 216 -39.19 22.52 -29.96
CA ASP A 216 -39.88 23.79 -30.20
C ASP A 216 -39.63 24.86 -29.10
N GLY A 217 -38.71 24.57 -28.17
CA GLY A 217 -38.35 25.46 -27.07
C GLY A 217 -37.49 26.66 -27.49
N THR A 218 -37.35 27.63 -26.60
CA THR A 218 -36.38 28.74 -26.77
C THR A 218 -34.94 28.21 -26.74
N ILE A 219 -33.99 28.95 -27.33
CA ILE A 219 -32.56 28.59 -27.29
C ILE A 219 -32.07 28.46 -25.84
N GLU A 220 -32.56 29.32 -24.94
CA GLU A 220 -32.22 29.23 -23.52
C GLU A 220 -32.74 27.93 -22.86
N GLU A 221 -33.98 27.51 -23.17
CA GLU A 221 -34.54 26.24 -22.69
C GLU A 221 -33.80 25.03 -23.26
N GLN A 222 -33.43 25.09 -24.54
CA GLN A 222 -32.65 24.06 -25.20
C GLN A 222 -31.25 23.92 -24.57
N ARG A 223 -30.54 25.03 -24.36
CA ARG A 223 -29.24 25.01 -23.65
C ARG A 223 -29.37 24.48 -22.23
N ALA A 224 -30.43 24.84 -21.51
CA ALA A 224 -30.67 24.33 -20.16
C ALA A 224 -30.81 22.79 -20.13
N ALA A 225 -31.40 22.19 -21.18
CA ALA A 225 -31.51 20.75 -21.31
C ALA A 225 -30.18 20.06 -21.55
N VAL A 226 -29.35 20.61 -22.45
CA VAL A 226 -28.02 20.05 -22.70
C VAL A 226 -27.12 20.19 -21.47
N LEU A 227 -27.13 21.36 -20.82
CA LEU A 227 -26.38 21.59 -19.59
C LEU A 227 -26.83 20.65 -18.45
N ALA A 228 -28.13 20.36 -18.36
CA ALA A 228 -28.66 19.40 -17.40
C ALA A 228 -28.10 17.98 -17.59
N ALA A 229 -27.87 17.55 -18.83
CA ALA A 229 -27.25 16.26 -19.12
C ALA A 229 -25.77 16.25 -18.73
N MET A 230 -25.01 17.28 -19.14
CA MET A 230 -23.61 17.46 -18.76
C MET A 230 -23.41 17.46 -17.24
N ALA A 231 -24.29 18.14 -16.49
CA ALA A 231 -24.26 18.16 -15.03
C ALA A 231 -24.46 16.78 -14.41
N THR A 232 -25.30 15.91 -15.01
CA THR A 232 -25.48 14.53 -14.55
C THR A 232 -24.22 13.69 -14.81
N THR A 233 -23.56 13.86 -15.96
CA THR A 233 -22.27 13.21 -16.27
C THR A 233 -21.20 13.62 -15.26
N ILE A 234 -20.99 14.92 -15.03
CA ILE A 234 -20.01 15.42 -14.05
C ILE A 234 -20.33 14.93 -12.62
N ALA A 235 -21.63 14.86 -12.26
CA ALA A 235 -22.01 14.31 -10.98
C ALA A 235 -21.62 12.84 -10.84
N ARG A 236 -21.72 12.02 -11.89
CA ARG A 236 -21.32 10.61 -11.86
C ARG A 236 -19.80 10.44 -11.79
N LEU A 237 -19.04 11.17 -12.63
CA LEU A 237 -17.58 11.18 -12.59
C LEU A 237 -17.05 11.51 -11.19
N ASN A 238 -17.54 12.58 -10.58
CA ASN A 238 -17.09 12.98 -9.24
C ASN A 238 -17.31 11.89 -8.18
N THR A 239 -18.17 10.89 -8.39
CA THR A 239 -18.42 9.83 -7.39
C THR A 239 -17.17 8.99 -7.11
N MET A 240 -16.42 8.58 -8.15
CA MET A 240 -15.20 7.78 -7.98
C MET A 240 -13.94 8.64 -7.88
N TYR A 241 -13.87 9.75 -8.61
CA TYR A 241 -12.73 10.66 -8.53
C TYR A 241 -12.60 11.32 -7.13
N GLU A 242 -13.72 11.59 -6.45
CA GLU A 242 -13.68 12.09 -5.07
C GLU A 242 -13.33 10.99 -4.06
N ARG A 243 -13.72 9.73 -4.31
CA ARG A 243 -13.44 8.58 -3.42
C ARG A 243 -11.98 8.14 -3.47
N ASP A 244 -11.42 8.04 -4.67
CA ASP A 244 -10.11 7.41 -4.90
C ASP A 244 -8.95 8.42 -4.95
N LEU A 245 -9.23 9.68 -5.32
CA LEU A 245 -8.22 10.67 -5.70
C LEU A 245 -8.40 12.03 -5.02
N SER A 246 -9.37 12.17 -4.10
CA SER A 246 -9.71 13.45 -3.46
C SER A 246 -9.93 14.59 -4.47
N MET A 247 -10.52 14.27 -5.64
CA MET A 247 -10.64 15.18 -6.79
C MET A 247 -12.09 15.36 -7.27
N SER A 248 -12.46 16.58 -7.65
CA SER A 248 -13.79 16.94 -8.14
C SER A 248 -13.71 17.86 -9.36
N PHE A 249 -14.71 17.75 -10.25
CA PHE A 249 -14.89 18.61 -11.42
C PHE A 249 -16.07 19.54 -11.24
N GLN A 250 -15.92 20.80 -11.69
CA GLN A 250 -16.97 21.81 -11.68
C GLN A 250 -17.04 22.53 -13.03
N LEU A 251 -18.23 22.54 -13.66
CA LEU A 251 -18.45 23.24 -14.92
C LEU A 251 -18.24 24.75 -14.76
N VAL A 252 -17.46 25.35 -15.68
CA VAL A 252 -17.04 26.76 -15.63
C VAL A 252 -18.17 27.78 -15.81
N ASP A 253 -17.94 29.03 -15.39
CA ASP A 253 -18.95 30.11 -15.33
C ASP A 253 -19.81 30.28 -16.59
N ASN A 254 -19.20 30.21 -17.76
CA ASN A 254 -19.87 30.44 -19.05
C ASN A 254 -19.99 29.16 -19.89
N ASN A 255 -19.99 27.97 -19.27
CA ASN A 255 -20.04 26.70 -20.01
C ASN A 255 -21.26 26.57 -20.93
N ASP A 256 -22.36 27.28 -20.64
CA ASP A 256 -23.54 27.27 -21.52
C ASP A 256 -23.28 27.87 -22.91
N GLN A 257 -22.18 28.63 -23.07
CA GLN A 257 -21.73 29.16 -24.37
C GLN A 257 -21.01 28.11 -25.23
N LEU A 258 -20.52 27.02 -24.62
CA LEU A 258 -19.94 25.87 -25.32
C LEU A 258 -21.00 24.86 -25.77
N ILE A 259 -22.29 25.20 -25.61
CA ILE A 259 -23.43 24.43 -26.07
C ILE A 259 -23.90 24.99 -27.41
N PHE A 260 -23.57 24.26 -28.48
CA PHE A 260 -23.87 24.62 -29.85
C PHE A 260 -25.23 24.06 -30.27
N ILE A 261 -26.05 24.90 -30.92
CA ILE A 261 -27.41 24.55 -31.36
C ILE A 261 -27.55 25.00 -32.81
N GLY A 262 -27.88 24.05 -33.69
CA GLY A 262 -28.14 24.30 -35.12
C GLY A 262 -26.88 24.33 -35.99
N GLU A 263 -25.82 25.01 -35.56
CA GLU A 263 -24.52 25.06 -36.27
C GLU A 263 -23.35 25.01 -35.27
N ASP A 264 -22.25 24.37 -35.67
CA ASP A 264 -20.95 24.34 -34.98
C ASP A 264 -19.78 24.22 -35.98
N ASN A 265 -18.56 24.11 -35.45
CA ASN A 265 -17.32 23.86 -36.21
C ASN A 265 -16.78 22.44 -35.98
N PHE A 266 -17.59 21.52 -35.48
CA PHE A 266 -17.15 20.17 -35.13
C PHE A 266 -17.36 19.20 -36.29
N ASP A 267 -16.39 18.30 -36.49
CA ASP A 267 -16.62 17.10 -37.27
C ASP A 267 -17.09 16.00 -36.31
N ASN A 268 -18.41 15.89 -36.11
CA ASN A 268 -18.97 14.89 -35.19
C ASN A 268 -18.52 13.47 -35.54
N GLU A 269 -18.21 13.15 -36.80
CA GLU A 269 -17.86 11.79 -37.23
C GLU A 269 -16.37 11.44 -37.04
N ASP A 270 -15.53 12.39 -36.65
CA ASP A 270 -14.09 12.20 -36.45
C ASP A 270 -13.64 12.77 -35.10
N VAL A 271 -13.57 11.89 -34.09
CA VAL A 271 -13.08 12.22 -32.74
C VAL A 271 -11.65 12.79 -32.74
N GLY A 272 -10.80 12.39 -33.69
CA GLY A 272 -9.45 12.92 -33.82
C GLY A 272 -9.42 14.39 -34.27
N SER A 273 -10.36 14.78 -35.12
CA SER A 273 -10.57 16.19 -35.49
C SER A 273 -11.24 16.98 -34.35
N MET A 274 -12.18 16.35 -33.62
CA MET A 274 -12.93 16.99 -32.53
C MET A 274 -12.04 17.52 -31.39
N ILE A 275 -10.96 16.82 -31.03
CA ILE A 275 -10.06 17.28 -29.96
C ILE A 275 -9.38 18.62 -30.28
N GLY A 276 -8.96 18.83 -31.53
CA GLY A 276 -8.33 20.07 -31.97
C GLY A 276 -9.36 21.21 -32.09
N GLN A 277 -10.51 20.91 -32.67
CA GLN A 277 -11.63 21.87 -32.79
C GLN A 277 -12.14 22.30 -31.40
N GLY A 278 -12.29 21.35 -30.47
CA GLY A 278 -12.73 21.60 -29.10
C GLY A 278 -11.75 22.49 -28.35
N THR A 279 -10.45 22.23 -28.49
CA THR A 279 -9.40 23.08 -27.91
C THR A 279 -9.52 24.53 -28.40
N ILE A 280 -9.75 24.73 -29.71
CA ILE A 280 -9.92 26.06 -30.30
C ILE A 280 -11.17 26.75 -29.75
N GLU A 281 -12.32 26.08 -29.76
CA GLU A 281 -13.59 26.66 -29.31
C GLU A 281 -13.56 27.00 -27.81
N MET A 282 -13.04 26.11 -26.96
CA MET A 282 -12.92 26.35 -25.53
C MET A 282 -11.99 27.53 -25.23
N ASN A 283 -10.84 27.61 -25.91
CA ASN A 283 -9.92 28.73 -25.74
C ASN A 283 -10.51 30.07 -26.22
N ASN A 284 -11.30 30.07 -27.30
CA ASN A 284 -11.91 31.29 -27.82
C ASN A 284 -13.09 31.78 -26.97
N ILE A 285 -13.92 30.86 -26.48
CA ILE A 285 -15.18 31.19 -25.79
C ILE A 285 -14.97 31.37 -24.29
N ILE A 286 -14.30 30.42 -23.64
CA ILE A 286 -14.06 30.45 -22.18
C ILE A 286 -12.81 31.27 -21.87
N GLY A 287 -11.78 31.19 -22.73
CA GLY A 287 -10.47 31.77 -22.47
C GLY A 287 -9.56 30.79 -21.75
N PHE A 288 -8.31 30.68 -22.21
CA PHE A 288 -7.33 29.70 -21.72
C PHE A 288 -7.25 29.70 -20.18
N ASP A 289 -7.08 30.85 -19.52
CA ASP A 289 -6.86 30.90 -18.06
C ASP A 289 -8.10 30.55 -17.20
N ASN A 290 -9.27 30.43 -17.83
CA ASN A 290 -10.55 30.31 -17.13
C ASN A 290 -11.00 28.85 -16.91
N TYR A 291 -10.22 27.88 -17.37
CA TYR A 291 -10.49 26.45 -17.15
C TYR A 291 -9.18 25.64 -17.00
N ASP A 292 -9.29 24.50 -16.34
CA ASP A 292 -8.17 23.62 -15.97
C ASP A 292 -8.11 22.38 -16.85
N ILE A 293 -9.28 21.86 -17.26
CA ILE A 293 -9.45 20.72 -18.16
C ILE A 293 -10.62 21.00 -19.10
N GLY A 294 -10.46 20.63 -20.38
CA GLY A 294 -11.46 20.75 -21.43
C GLY A 294 -11.82 19.38 -22.01
N HIS A 295 -13.10 19.17 -22.31
CA HIS A 295 -13.56 17.92 -22.92
C HIS A 295 -14.76 18.16 -23.84
N THR A 296 -14.77 17.52 -25.00
CA THR A 296 -15.85 17.65 -26.00
C THR A 296 -16.72 16.39 -26.02
N VAL A 297 -18.04 16.55 -26.06
CA VAL A 297 -18.98 15.42 -26.20
C VAL A 297 -19.76 15.46 -27.50
N GLY A 298 -19.88 14.30 -28.16
CA GLY A 298 -20.56 14.13 -29.45
C GLY A 298 -21.45 12.89 -29.49
N THR A 299 -21.89 12.53 -30.69
CA THR A 299 -22.74 11.35 -30.94
C THR A 299 -22.11 10.28 -31.84
N SER A 300 -20.94 10.52 -32.45
CA SER A 300 -20.19 9.44 -33.08
C SER A 300 -19.66 8.46 -32.04
N GLY A 301 -19.47 7.19 -32.39
CA GLY A 301 -18.91 6.21 -31.46
C GLY A 301 -17.39 6.36 -31.34
N GLY A 302 -16.89 6.54 -30.11
CA GLY A 302 -15.45 6.51 -29.81
C GLY A 302 -15.02 7.50 -28.75
N GLY A 303 -13.71 7.53 -28.50
CA GLY A 303 -13.09 8.42 -27.52
C GLY A 303 -11.61 8.66 -27.81
N LEU A 304 -11.14 9.84 -27.40
CA LEU A 304 -9.73 10.19 -27.44
C LEU A 304 -9.43 11.17 -26.31
N GLY A 305 -8.61 10.74 -25.35
CA GLY A 305 -8.06 11.57 -24.29
C GLY A 305 -6.55 11.69 -24.44
N GLY A 306 -6.02 12.89 -24.22
CA GLY A 306 -4.59 13.15 -24.27
C GLY A 306 -4.25 14.53 -23.70
N GLY A 307 -2.99 14.91 -23.87
CA GLY A 307 -2.46 16.10 -23.20
C GLY A 307 -2.53 15.97 -21.68
N SER A 308 -2.39 17.10 -20.98
CA SER A 308 -2.56 17.14 -19.53
C SER A 308 -3.38 18.37 -19.13
N PRO A 309 -4.30 18.26 -18.15
CA PRO A 309 -4.86 19.41 -17.47
C PRO A 309 -3.79 20.42 -17.13
N CYS A 310 -4.15 21.70 -17.09
CA CYS A 310 -3.25 22.80 -16.76
C CYS A 310 -2.14 23.12 -17.78
N THR A 311 -2.00 22.34 -18.86
CA THR A 311 -1.02 22.60 -19.94
C THR A 311 -1.70 23.18 -21.19
N ASP A 312 -0.92 23.46 -22.24
CA ASP A 312 -1.46 23.81 -23.56
C ASP A 312 -2.34 22.69 -24.16
N GLY A 313 -2.12 21.44 -23.74
CA GLY A 313 -2.91 20.27 -24.13
C GLY A 313 -4.16 20.01 -23.29
N LYS A 314 -4.56 20.92 -22.39
CA LYS A 314 -5.61 20.66 -21.39
C LYS A 314 -7.03 20.41 -21.94
N ALA A 315 -7.27 20.68 -23.22
CA ALA A 315 -8.57 20.47 -23.88
C ALA A 315 -8.55 19.34 -24.93
N VAL A 316 -7.49 18.51 -24.92
CA VAL A 316 -7.35 17.35 -25.80
C VAL A 316 -8.14 16.17 -25.22
N GLY A 317 -9.46 16.26 -25.30
CA GLY A 317 -10.37 15.23 -24.81
C GLY A 317 -11.68 15.25 -25.57
N ALA A 318 -12.10 14.10 -26.09
CA ALA A 318 -13.39 13.93 -26.73
C ALA A 318 -14.00 12.55 -26.44
N THR A 319 -15.31 12.51 -26.24
CA THR A 319 -16.09 11.28 -26.08
C THR A 319 -17.37 11.36 -26.91
N GLY A 320 -17.75 10.26 -27.58
CA GLY A 320 -19.03 10.18 -28.25
C GLY A 320 -19.68 8.79 -28.20
N THR A 321 -21.01 8.79 -28.32
CA THR A 321 -21.79 7.59 -28.62
C THR A 321 -23.15 7.97 -29.19
N GLY A 322 -23.75 7.12 -30.04
CA GLY A 322 -25.00 7.42 -30.75
C GLY A 322 -26.20 7.74 -29.85
N ALA A 323 -26.12 7.41 -28.57
CA ALA A 323 -27.07 7.88 -27.55
C ALA A 323 -26.33 8.12 -26.22
N PRO A 324 -25.83 9.35 -26.00
CA PRO A 324 -24.90 9.69 -24.92
C PRO A 324 -25.62 9.89 -23.58
N VAL A 325 -26.19 8.80 -23.08
CA VAL A 325 -26.91 8.75 -21.80
C VAL A 325 -26.60 7.46 -21.06
N GLY A 326 -26.81 7.52 -19.74
CA GLY A 326 -26.74 6.34 -18.91
C GLY A 326 -25.32 5.99 -18.51
N ASP A 327 -25.25 5.05 -17.58
CA ASP A 327 -24.03 4.68 -16.88
C ASP A 327 -22.88 4.25 -17.81
N PRO A 328 -23.12 3.48 -18.89
CA PRO A 328 -22.04 3.14 -19.81
C PRO A 328 -21.38 4.34 -20.49
N PHE A 329 -22.16 5.36 -20.84
CA PHE A 329 -21.58 6.58 -21.41
C PHE A 329 -20.69 7.31 -20.39
N ASP A 330 -21.22 7.52 -19.17
CA ASP A 330 -20.51 8.32 -18.16
C ASP A 330 -19.29 7.60 -17.56
N ILE A 331 -19.39 6.30 -17.29
CA ILE A 331 -18.36 5.54 -16.57
C ILE A 331 -17.40 4.82 -17.52
N ASP A 332 -17.91 4.14 -18.55
CA ASP A 332 -17.02 3.37 -19.43
C ASP A 332 -16.30 4.27 -20.43
N TYR A 333 -16.91 5.39 -20.86
CA TYR A 333 -16.33 6.24 -21.91
C TYR A 333 -15.84 7.56 -21.33
N VAL A 334 -16.71 8.41 -20.78
CA VAL A 334 -16.28 9.75 -20.33
C VAL A 334 -15.24 9.67 -19.21
N ALA A 335 -15.46 8.84 -18.19
CA ALA A 335 -14.48 8.68 -17.10
C ALA A 335 -13.17 8.03 -17.56
N HIS A 336 -13.22 7.16 -18.58
CA HIS A 336 -12.05 6.54 -19.21
C HIS A 336 -11.20 7.58 -19.94
N GLU A 337 -11.82 8.39 -20.80
CA GLU A 337 -11.11 9.43 -21.55
C GLU A 337 -10.60 10.56 -20.64
N VAL A 338 -11.34 10.91 -19.58
CA VAL A 338 -10.80 11.81 -18.55
C VAL A 338 -9.62 11.17 -17.82
N GLY A 339 -9.63 9.84 -17.61
CA GLY A 339 -8.49 9.11 -17.06
C GLY A 339 -7.23 9.26 -17.92
N HIS A 340 -7.37 9.17 -19.25
CA HIS A 340 -6.29 9.44 -20.20
C HIS A 340 -5.79 10.88 -20.14
N GLN A 341 -6.68 11.88 -19.99
CA GLN A 341 -6.25 13.27 -19.79
C GLN A 341 -5.41 13.44 -18.50
N PHE A 342 -5.65 12.62 -17.48
CA PHE A 342 -4.81 12.55 -16.29
C PHE A 342 -3.63 11.57 -16.41
N GLY A 343 -3.37 11.02 -17.60
CA GLY A 343 -2.20 10.19 -17.90
C GLY A 343 -2.31 8.72 -17.49
N ALA A 344 -3.50 8.21 -17.19
CA ALA A 344 -3.67 6.77 -16.95
C ALA A 344 -3.61 5.98 -18.26
N ALA A 345 -2.73 5.00 -18.34
CA ALA A 345 -2.69 4.04 -19.44
C ALA A 345 -3.77 2.94 -19.34
N HIS A 346 -3.98 2.22 -20.44
CA HIS A 346 -4.84 1.04 -20.48
C HIS A 346 -4.31 -0.08 -19.59
N THR A 347 -5.20 -0.77 -18.88
CA THR A 347 -4.84 -1.80 -17.90
C THR A 347 -5.04 -3.24 -18.38
N PHE A 348 -5.71 -3.46 -19.51
CA PHE A 348 -6.09 -4.78 -19.99
C PHE A 348 -4.97 -5.49 -20.75
N ASN A 349 -4.90 -6.81 -20.62
CA ASN A 349 -3.87 -7.66 -21.22
C ASN A 349 -4.38 -8.35 -22.49
N ASN A 350 -4.79 -7.59 -23.49
CA ASN A 350 -5.32 -8.18 -24.73
C ASN A 350 -5.12 -7.20 -25.88
N SER A 351 -4.84 -7.67 -27.11
CA SER A 351 -4.50 -6.77 -28.22
C SER A 351 -5.58 -5.70 -28.48
N CYS A 352 -6.87 -6.05 -28.40
CA CYS A 352 -8.02 -5.15 -28.60
C CYS A 352 -7.84 -4.13 -29.74
N GLY A 353 -7.44 -4.61 -30.91
CA GLY A 353 -7.23 -3.75 -32.08
C GLY A 353 -5.93 -2.93 -32.07
N GLY A 354 -4.96 -3.30 -31.23
CA GLY A 354 -3.67 -2.61 -31.09
C GLY A 354 -3.59 -1.64 -29.91
N ASN A 355 -4.64 -1.56 -29.08
CA ASN A 355 -4.73 -0.60 -27.97
C ASN A 355 -4.12 -1.11 -26.65
N VAL A 356 -3.57 -2.31 -26.64
CA VAL A 356 -2.87 -2.85 -25.47
C VAL A 356 -1.67 -1.97 -25.12
N ASP A 357 -1.48 -1.67 -23.84
CA ASP A 357 -0.29 -0.97 -23.36
C ASP A 357 0.65 -1.97 -22.68
N THR A 358 1.79 -2.26 -23.30
CA THR A 358 2.71 -3.30 -22.83
C THR A 358 3.32 -3.00 -21.46
N ASN A 359 3.36 -1.74 -21.04
CA ASN A 359 4.01 -1.30 -19.80
C ASN A 359 3.02 -1.23 -18.61
N TRP A 360 1.72 -1.29 -18.90
CA TRP A 360 0.64 -1.09 -17.92
C TRP A 360 -0.47 -2.16 -17.98
N SER A 361 -0.26 -3.28 -18.69
CA SER A 361 -1.22 -4.38 -18.82
C SER A 361 -1.26 -5.33 -17.60
N TYR A 362 -2.08 -5.01 -16.60
CA TYR A 362 -2.24 -5.77 -15.34
C TYR A 362 -3.45 -6.71 -15.29
N GLU A 363 -4.48 -6.48 -16.11
CA GLU A 363 -5.76 -7.16 -15.98
C GLU A 363 -5.92 -8.21 -17.07
N PRO A 364 -6.35 -9.44 -16.76
CA PRO A 364 -6.52 -10.48 -17.77
C PRO A 364 -7.61 -10.10 -18.78
N GLY A 365 -7.50 -10.61 -20.01
CA GLY A 365 -8.45 -10.39 -21.11
C GLY A 365 -8.72 -8.91 -21.40
N SER A 366 -9.99 -8.57 -21.59
CA SER A 366 -10.45 -7.18 -21.73
C SER A 366 -10.38 -6.35 -20.43
N GLY A 367 -10.00 -6.95 -19.29
CA GLY A 367 -10.01 -6.35 -17.96
C GLY A 367 -11.40 -6.00 -17.41
N SER A 368 -11.43 -5.37 -16.24
CA SER A 368 -12.65 -5.02 -15.49
C SER A 368 -12.63 -3.60 -14.88
N SER A 369 -11.50 -2.90 -14.80
CA SER A 369 -11.46 -1.52 -14.28
C SER A 369 -11.86 -0.46 -15.32
N ILE A 370 -11.97 0.81 -14.92
CA ILE A 370 -12.34 1.94 -15.81
C ILE A 370 -11.38 2.08 -16.98
N MET A 371 -10.07 1.88 -16.78
CA MET A 371 -9.07 1.97 -17.85
C MET A 371 -8.93 0.67 -18.65
N ALA A 372 -9.78 -0.31 -18.38
CA ALA A 372 -9.90 -1.54 -19.13
C ALA A 372 -10.93 -1.42 -20.26
N TYR A 373 -11.02 -2.45 -21.12
CA TYR A 373 -11.96 -2.53 -22.25
C TYR A 373 -13.10 -3.51 -21.99
N ALA A 374 -13.60 -3.57 -20.75
CA ALA A 374 -14.70 -4.44 -20.38
C ALA A 374 -15.92 -4.25 -21.31
N GLY A 375 -16.34 -5.33 -21.96
CA GLY A 375 -17.46 -5.37 -22.90
C GLY A 375 -17.15 -4.87 -24.30
N ILE A 376 -15.91 -4.47 -24.59
CA ILE A 376 -15.52 -3.86 -25.87
C ILE A 376 -14.79 -4.85 -26.79
N CYS A 377 -13.91 -5.71 -26.24
CA CYS A 377 -13.12 -6.66 -27.03
C CYS A 377 -13.09 -8.07 -26.43
N ASP A 378 -12.90 -9.08 -27.30
CA ASP A 378 -12.70 -10.48 -26.92
C ASP A 378 -11.20 -10.82 -26.74
N PRO A 379 -10.82 -11.69 -25.78
CA PRO A 379 -11.72 -12.41 -24.87
C PRO A 379 -12.22 -11.51 -23.73
N ASN A 380 -13.53 -11.39 -23.62
CA ASN A 380 -14.19 -10.42 -22.74
C ASN A 380 -14.38 -10.95 -21.31
N VAL A 381 -13.90 -10.21 -20.32
CA VAL A 381 -14.02 -10.59 -18.89
C VAL A 381 -15.41 -10.35 -18.35
N GLN A 382 -16.02 -9.21 -18.70
CA GLN A 382 -17.36 -8.80 -18.26
C GLN A 382 -17.93 -7.71 -19.16
N SER A 383 -19.24 -7.46 -19.09
CA SER A 383 -19.94 -6.58 -20.04
C SER A 383 -19.70 -5.07 -19.86
N ASN A 384 -19.29 -4.61 -18.68
CA ASN A 384 -19.03 -3.20 -18.37
C ASN A 384 -17.95 -3.12 -17.28
N SER A 385 -17.18 -2.05 -17.23
CA SER A 385 -16.16 -1.88 -16.19
C SER A 385 -16.79 -1.74 -14.80
N ASP A 386 -16.13 -2.17 -13.74
CA ASP A 386 -16.50 -1.75 -12.39
C ASP A 386 -16.15 -0.26 -12.23
N ALA A 387 -16.93 0.51 -11.47
CA ALA A 387 -16.67 1.94 -11.23
C ALA A 387 -15.51 2.14 -10.24
N GLN A 388 -14.33 1.68 -10.63
CA GLN A 388 -13.08 1.72 -9.88
C GLN A 388 -11.89 1.79 -10.83
N PHE A 389 -10.88 2.57 -10.43
CA PHE A 389 -9.57 2.55 -11.05
C PHE A 389 -8.73 1.42 -10.49
N PHE A 390 -7.87 0.86 -11.33
CA PHE A 390 -6.82 -0.07 -10.91
C PHE A 390 -5.73 0.70 -10.13
N ALA A 391 -5.04 0.06 -9.17
CA ALA A 391 -3.97 0.69 -8.39
C ALA A 391 -2.91 1.38 -9.28
N GLY A 392 -2.57 0.78 -10.42
CA GLY A 392 -1.65 1.35 -11.41
C GLY A 392 -2.19 2.62 -12.07
N SER A 393 -3.50 2.70 -12.36
CA SER A 393 -4.12 3.91 -12.89
C SER A 393 -4.18 5.01 -11.84
N VAL A 394 -4.51 4.68 -10.58
CA VAL A 394 -4.48 5.63 -9.45
C VAL A 394 -3.08 6.22 -9.30
N ALA A 395 -2.02 5.40 -9.36
CA ALA A 395 -0.65 5.86 -9.29
C ALA A 395 -0.26 6.82 -10.43
N GLN A 396 -0.66 6.52 -11.67
CA GLN A 396 -0.38 7.38 -12.84
C GLN A 396 -1.11 8.72 -12.76
N ILE A 397 -2.43 8.70 -12.47
CA ILE A 397 -3.22 9.92 -12.27
C ILE A 397 -2.60 10.75 -11.15
N ARG A 398 -2.12 10.08 -10.11
CA ARG A 398 -1.49 10.77 -9.00
C ARG A 398 -0.18 11.45 -9.37
N ALA A 399 0.69 10.77 -10.10
CA ALA A 399 1.90 11.36 -10.62
C ALA A 399 1.60 12.61 -11.46
N ARG A 400 0.56 12.55 -12.32
CA ARG A 400 0.16 13.69 -13.16
C ARG A 400 -0.35 14.87 -12.34
N ILE A 401 -1.22 14.64 -11.36
CA ILE A 401 -1.75 15.69 -10.48
C ILE A 401 -0.62 16.40 -9.70
N ASN A 402 0.42 15.66 -9.29
CA ASN A 402 1.57 16.23 -8.58
C ASN A 402 2.52 17.00 -9.49
N GLY A 403 2.57 16.64 -10.78
CA GLY A 403 3.36 17.32 -11.79
C GLY A 403 2.54 18.34 -12.57
N GLU A 404 2.27 18.02 -13.83
CA GLU A 404 1.70 18.93 -14.82
C GLU A 404 0.27 19.38 -14.50
N ALA A 405 -0.55 18.53 -13.89
CA ALA A 405 -1.97 18.81 -13.62
C ALA A 405 -2.22 19.53 -12.27
N ASN A 406 -1.25 20.25 -11.71
CA ASN A 406 -1.32 20.81 -10.35
C ASN A 406 -2.04 22.18 -10.23
N CYS A 407 -2.87 22.58 -11.20
CA CYS A 407 -3.53 23.92 -11.21
C CYS A 407 -4.90 23.99 -10.53
N ALA A 408 -5.43 22.86 -10.05
CA ALA A 408 -6.73 22.83 -9.40
C ALA A 408 -6.82 23.77 -8.18
N VAL A 409 -8.04 24.19 -7.85
CA VAL A 409 -8.29 24.84 -6.56
C VAL A 409 -8.13 23.80 -5.45
N GLN A 410 -7.17 24.04 -4.56
CA GLN A 410 -6.81 23.14 -3.46
C GLN A 410 -7.36 23.62 -2.13
N THR A 411 -8.03 22.73 -1.40
CA THR A 411 -8.55 23.00 -0.06
C THR A 411 -8.24 21.84 0.86
N SER A 412 -7.82 22.11 2.10
CA SER A 412 -7.69 21.05 3.11
C SER A 412 -9.03 20.37 3.34
N ASN A 413 -9.06 19.03 3.28
CA ASN A 413 -10.23 18.23 3.67
C ASN A 413 -10.20 17.81 5.16
N ASN A 414 -9.09 18.08 5.86
CA ASN A 414 -8.82 17.64 7.24
C ASN A 414 -9.04 16.13 7.43
N ASN A 415 -8.58 15.36 6.46
CA ASN A 415 -8.65 13.91 6.44
C ASN A 415 -7.23 13.37 6.31
N ASP A 416 -6.90 12.40 7.16
CA ASP A 416 -5.60 11.75 7.11
C ASP A 416 -5.63 10.56 6.17
N THR A 417 -4.51 10.28 5.53
CA THR A 417 -4.32 9.11 4.68
C THR A 417 -4.44 7.82 5.50
N PRO A 418 -5.22 6.81 5.06
CA PRO A 418 -5.18 5.50 5.69
C PRO A 418 -3.79 4.86 5.49
N VAL A 419 -3.31 4.12 6.49
CA VAL A 419 -2.03 3.40 6.43
C VAL A 419 -2.32 1.92 6.16
N PRO A 420 -2.13 1.43 4.91
CA PRO A 420 -2.26 0.02 4.57
C PRO A 420 -1.08 -0.79 5.11
N ASN A 421 -1.35 -2.06 5.41
CA ASN A 421 -0.36 -3.09 5.70
C ASN A 421 -0.83 -4.37 5.01
N ALA A 422 -0.23 -4.68 3.88
CA ALA A 422 -0.51 -5.85 3.07
C ALA A 422 -0.12 -7.15 3.81
N GLY A 423 0.90 -7.10 4.67
CA GLY A 423 1.43 -8.24 5.41
C GLY A 423 2.84 -8.65 4.93
N LEU A 424 3.27 -9.85 5.30
CA LEU A 424 4.55 -10.42 4.87
C LEU A 424 4.48 -10.95 3.44
N ASP A 425 5.64 -11.08 2.78
CA ASP A 425 5.77 -11.92 1.59
C ASP A 425 5.70 -13.41 1.96
N TYR A 426 5.13 -14.23 1.08
CA TYR A 426 4.94 -15.67 1.33
C TYR A 426 5.48 -16.55 0.20
N VAL A 427 5.98 -17.73 0.58
CA VAL A 427 6.19 -18.85 -0.35
C VAL A 427 5.10 -19.89 -0.11
N ILE A 428 4.40 -20.27 -1.17
CA ILE A 428 3.28 -21.23 -1.14
C ILE A 428 3.55 -22.43 -2.05
N PRO A 429 2.93 -23.60 -1.81
CA PRO A 429 2.93 -24.69 -2.79
C PRO A 429 2.23 -24.25 -4.10
N ASN A 430 2.78 -24.65 -5.26
CA ASN A 430 2.08 -24.47 -6.55
C ASN A 430 0.78 -25.30 -6.59
N GLY A 431 -0.11 -25.01 -7.54
CA GLY A 431 -1.38 -25.74 -7.69
C GLY A 431 -2.30 -25.70 -6.46
N THR A 432 -2.10 -24.74 -5.54
CA THR A 432 -2.81 -24.64 -4.26
C THR A 432 -3.46 -23.27 -4.10
N ALA A 433 -4.70 -23.22 -3.59
CA ALA A 433 -5.38 -21.95 -3.29
C ALA A 433 -4.71 -21.21 -2.12
N PHE A 434 -4.86 -19.88 -2.10
CA PHE A 434 -4.32 -19.03 -1.02
C PHE A 434 -5.25 -17.87 -0.67
N ILE A 435 -5.03 -17.30 0.52
CA ILE A 435 -5.85 -16.21 1.08
C ILE A 435 -4.95 -15.01 1.40
N LEU A 436 -5.17 -13.89 0.72
CA LEU A 436 -4.54 -12.62 1.04
C LEU A 436 -5.29 -11.96 2.20
N THR A 437 -4.58 -11.48 3.21
CA THR A 437 -5.16 -10.78 4.37
C THR A 437 -4.32 -9.56 4.69
N GLY A 438 -4.90 -8.38 4.50
CA GLY A 438 -4.28 -7.11 4.88
C GLY A 438 -4.86 -6.56 6.17
N SER A 439 -4.31 -5.43 6.60
CA SER A 439 -4.84 -4.61 7.68
C SER A 439 -4.60 -3.14 7.37
N ALA A 440 -5.31 -2.24 8.04
CA ALA A 440 -5.09 -0.81 7.89
C ALA A 440 -5.45 -0.05 9.16
N THR A 441 -4.81 1.09 9.34
CA THR A 441 -5.16 2.07 10.38
C THR A 441 -5.48 3.41 9.76
N ASP A 442 -6.39 4.16 10.38
CA ASP A 442 -6.73 5.52 9.96
C ASP A 442 -6.88 6.39 11.21
N SER A 443 -6.14 7.49 11.26
CA SER A 443 -6.19 8.45 12.38
C SER A 443 -7.44 9.34 12.32
N THR A 444 -8.06 9.48 11.14
CA THR A 444 -9.36 10.14 10.98
C THR A 444 -10.45 9.07 10.95
N PRO A 445 -11.40 9.03 11.91
CA PRO A 445 -12.39 7.96 11.96
C PRO A 445 -13.25 7.90 10.69
N SER A 446 -13.01 6.88 9.86
CA SER A 446 -13.69 6.64 8.60
C SER A 446 -14.04 5.15 8.46
N ALA A 447 -14.90 4.80 7.51
CA ALA A 447 -15.25 3.41 7.25
C ALA A 447 -14.42 2.91 6.07
N LEU A 448 -13.37 2.14 6.39
CA LEU A 448 -12.41 1.67 5.40
C LEU A 448 -13.00 0.63 4.45
N THR A 449 -12.58 0.70 3.19
CA THR A 449 -12.82 -0.32 2.16
C THR A 449 -11.53 -0.74 1.47
N TYR A 450 -11.54 -1.91 0.86
CA TYR A 450 -10.34 -2.63 0.46
C TYR A 450 -10.43 -3.19 -0.95
N THR A 451 -9.29 -3.31 -1.62
CA THR A 451 -9.15 -4.05 -2.87
C THR A 451 -7.77 -4.70 -2.92
N TRP A 452 -7.74 -5.97 -3.31
CA TRP A 452 -6.53 -6.69 -3.65
C TRP A 452 -6.47 -6.84 -5.16
N GLU A 453 -5.34 -6.54 -5.79
CA GLU A 453 -5.19 -6.44 -7.25
C GLU A 453 -3.87 -7.12 -7.66
N GLN A 454 -3.89 -8.07 -8.60
CA GLN A 454 -2.63 -8.66 -9.07
C GLN A 454 -1.90 -7.64 -9.95
N TYR A 455 -0.67 -7.29 -9.59
CA TYR A 455 0.10 -6.17 -10.09
C TYR A 455 1.22 -6.59 -11.07
N ASP A 456 1.19 -7.85 -11.55
CA ASP A 456 2.14 -8.37 -12.53
C ASP A 456 1.86 -7.80 -13.93
N ARG A 457 2.86 -7.11 -14.51
CA ARG A 457 2.80 -6.47 -15.83
C ARG A 457 3.49 -7.36 -16.85
N GLN A 458 2.74 -8.04 -17.71
CA GLN A 458 3.33 -8.76 -18.84
C GLN A 458 2.27 -9.23 -19.81
N ILE A 459 2.47 -9.02 -21.11
CA ILE A 459 1.59 -9.59 -22.13
C ILE A 459 1.70 -11.11 -22.12
N THR A 460 0.59 -11.78 -21.81
CA THR A 460 0.51 -13.24 -21.73
C THR A 460 -0.71 -13.77 -22.48
N GLU A 461 -0.78 -15.09 -22.65
CA GLU A 461 -1.94 -15.74 -23.26
C GLU A 461 -3.22 -15.44 -22.44
N GLN A 462 -4.30 -15.07 -23.13
CA GLN A 462 -5.61 -14.82 -22.53
C GLN A 462 -6.71 -15.68 -23.17
N PRO A 463 -7.67 -16.22 -22.37
CA PRO A 463 -7.70 -16.21 -20.90
C PRO A 463 -6.48 -16.92 -20.28
N PRO A 464 -6.09 -16.58 -19.03
CA PRO A 464 -4.90 -17.16 -18.41
C PRO A 464 -4.99 -18.68 -18.30
N THR A 465 -3.83 -19.36 -18.32
CA THR A 465 -3.74 -20.82 -18.23
C THR A 465 -2.98 -21.24 -16.96
N GLN A 466 -3.15 -22.51 -16.54
CA GLN A 466 -2.42 -23.05 -15.39
C GLN A 466 -0.92 -23.23 -15.66
N ASP A 467 -0.50 -23.11 -16.93
CA ASP A 467 0.88 -23.22 -17.36
C ASP A 467 1.58 -21.85 -17.35
N ALA A 468 0.84 -20.76 -17.14
CA ALA A 468 1.39 -19.41 -17.09
C ALA A 468 2.35 -19.25 -15.89
N THR A 469 3.61 -18.89 -16.17
CA THR A 469 4.66 -18.62 -15.19
C THR A 469 4.84 -17.14 -14.88
N GLU A 470 4.10 -16.27 -15.55
CA GLU A 470 4.21 -14.81 -15.46
C GLU A 470 2.90 -14.12 -15.87
N GLY A 471 2.85 -12.79 -15.78
CA GLY A 471 1.68 -11.97 -16.15
C GLY A 471 0.41 -12.19 -15.31
N PRO A 472 -0.71 -11.56 -15.71
CA PRO A 472 -1.91 -11.54 -14.88
C PRO A 472 -2.76 -12.81 -15.00
N ASN A 473 -3.02 -13.42 -13.85
CA ASN A 473 -3.83 -14.61 -13.65
C ASN A 473 -5.11 -14.35 -12.85
N PHE A 474 -5.23 -13.21 -12.17
CA PHE A 474 -6.33 -12.87 -11.28
C PHE A 474 -6.95 -11.53 -11.66
N ARG A 475 -8.19 -11.56 -12.15
CA ARG A 475 -8.97 -10.33 -12.37
C ARG A 475 -9.15 -9.52 -11.10
N ILE A 476 -9.33 -8.20 -11.23
CA ILE A 476 -9.78 -7.35 -10.12
C ILE A 476 -11.21 -7.74 -9.69
N GLN A 477 -11.48 -7.58 -8.40
CA GLN A 477 -12.77 -7.82 -7.76
C GLN A 477 -13.42 -6.50 -7.35
N VAL A 478 -14.72 -6.51 -7.09
CA VAL A 478 -15.41 -5.34 -6.54
C VAL A 478 -14.84 -4.97 -5.17
N ILE A 479 -14.85 -3.69 -4.83
CA ILE A 479 -14.41 -3.16 -3.53
C ILE A 479 -15.18 -3.84 -2.39
N THR A 480 -14.47 -4.23 -1.33
CA THR A 480 -15.03 -4.92 -0.15
C THR A 480 -14.85 -4.11 1.14
N ASP A 481 -15.61 -4.45 2.18
CA ASP A 481 -15.41 -3.95 3.55
C ASP A 481 -14.58 -4.92 4.41
N THR A 482 -14.09 -5.99 3.80
CA THR A 482 -13.16 -6.96 4.41
C THR A 482 -11.80 -6.87 3.72
N PRO A 483 -10.68 -6.90 4.49
CA PRO A 483 -9.34 -6.88 3.92
C PRO A 483 -8.87 -8.26 3.43
N VAL A 484 -9.78 -9.24 3.32
CA VAL A 484 -9.49 -10.64 2.97
C VAL A 484 -9.89 -10.93 1.53
N ARG A 485 -8.99 -11.51 0.73
CA ARG A 485 -9.27 -12.00 -0.62
C ARG A 485 -8.84 -13.46 -0.76
N TYR A 486 -9.77 -14.31 -1.19
CA TYR A 486 -9.47 -15.68 -1.63
C TYR A 486 -9.00 -15.68 -3.08
N CYS A 487 -7.96 -16.47 -3.38
CA CYS A 487 -7.40 -16.65 -4.71
C CYS A 487 -7.39 -18.15 -5.10
N PRO A 488 -8.24 -18.59 -6.05
CA PRO A 488 -9.35 -17.84 -6.66
C PRO A 488 -10.49 -17.63 -5.64
N ARG A 489 -11.60 -17.00 -6.06
CA ARG A 489 -12.82 -16.83 -5.24
C ARG A 489 -13.17 -18.12 -4.50
N LEU A 490 -13.53 -17.99 -3.22
CA LEU A 490 -13.86 -19.15 -2.37
C LEU A 490 -14.94 -20.05 -2.99
N SER A 491 -15.91 -19.48 -3.71
CA SER A 491 -16.93 -20.24 -4.43
C SER A 491 -16.35 -21.19 -5.49
N ASP A 492 -15.26 -20.81 -6.15
CA ASP A 492 -14.59 -21.64 -7.16
C ASP A 492 -13.80 -22.76 -6.47
N VAL A 493 -13.12 -22.44 -5.37
CA VAL A 493 -12.42 -23.44 -4.53
C VAL A 493 -13.40 -24.49 -3.97
N LEU A 494 -14.58 -24.07 -3.48
CA LEU A 494 -15.62 -25.00 -3.00
C LEU A 494 -16.18 -25.92 -4.09
N ASN A 495 -16.08 -25.50 -5.35
CA ASN A 495 -16.45 -26.29 -6.53
C ASN A 495 -15.26 -27.08 -7.11
N ASN A 496 -14.11 -27.11 -6.40
CA ASN A 496 -12.87 -27.74 -6.84
C ASN A 496 -12.38 -27.20 -8.19
N ASN A 497 -12.51 -25.89 -8.40
CA ASN A 497 -12.08 -25.19 -9.60
C ASN A 497 -11.00 -24.16 -9.25
N LEU A 498 -9.73 -24.54 -9.41
CA LEU A 498 -8.58 -23.64 -9.20
C LEU A 498 -8.14 -22.91 -10.48
N ALA A 499 -8.85 -23.12 -11.59
CA ALA A 499 -8.57 -22.52 -12.89
C ALA A 499 -9.88 -21.97 -13.47
N SER A 500 -10.55 -21.09 -12.72
CA SER A 500 -11.68 -20.37 -13.28
C SER A 500 -11.17 -19.41 -14.36
N VAL A 501 -12.00 -19.11 -15.36
CA VAL A 501 -11.56 -18.48 -16.62
C VAL A 501 -10.70 -17.23 -16.42
N TRP A 502 -10.91 -16.47 -15.34
CA TRP A 502 -10.23 -15.21 -15.05
C TRP A 502 -9.50 -15.18 -13.70
N GLU A 503 -9.48 -16.29 -12.97
CA GLU A 503 -8.71 -16.47 -11.74
C GLU A 503 -8.08 -17.86 -11.73
N VAL A 504 -6.79 -17.91 -12.09
CA VAL A 504 -6.09 -19.18 -12.36
C VAL A 504 -4.88 -19.36 -11.46
N ILE A 505 -4.88 -20.46 -10.72
CA ILE A 505 -3.71 -20.93 -9.97
C ILE A 505 -2.78 -21.67 -10.91
N SER A 506 -1.53 -21.23 -10.99
CA SER A 506 -0.48 -21.90 -11.75
C SER A 506 -0.04 -23.22 -11.08
N ASN A 507 0.23 -24.23 -11.90
CA ASN A 507 0.83 -25.50 -11.48
C ASN A 507 2.37 -25.45 -11.48
N PHE A 508 2.97 -24.31 -11.82
CA PHE A 508 4.40 -24.12 -11.91
C PHE A 508 4.91 -23.10 -10.90
N GLY A 509 6.22 -23.09 -10.69
CA GLY A 509 6.86 -22.07 -9.87
C GLY A 509 6.79 -20.71 -10.56
N ARG A 510 6.36 -19.70 -9.81
CA ARG A 510 6.25 -18.31 -10.29
C ARG A 510 6.06 -17.34 -9.13
N GLU A 511 6.17 -16.05 -9.41
CA GLU A 511 5.77 -14.99 -8.51
C GLU A 511 4.39 -14.43 -8.91
N TYR A 512 3.63 -14.04 -7.89
CA TYR A 512 2.45 -13.20 -8.00
C TYR A 512 2.69 -11.96 -7.16
N ASN A 513 2.63 -10.79 -7.79
CA ASN A 513 2.73 -9.52 -7.08
C ASN A 513 1.31 -8.97 -6.87
N PHE A 514 0.97 -8.55 -5.66
CA PHE A 514 -0.34 -8.02 -5.33
C PHE A 514 -0.24 -6.62 -4.73
N ALA A 515 -1.12 -5.73 -5.16
CA ALA A 515 -1.38 -4.44 -4.55
C ALA A 515 -2.60 -4.53 -3.62
N PHE A 516 -2.48 -3.97 -2.42
CA PHE A 516 -3.53 -3.85 -1.41
C PHE A 516 -3.90 -2.39 -1.22
N THR A 517 -5.00 -1.97 -1.86
CA THR A 517 -5.49 -0.59 -1.83
C THR A 517 -6.56 -0.42 -0.76
N VAL A 518 -6.38 0.57 0.12
CA VAL A 518 -7.29 0.95 1.21
C VAL A 518 -7.89 2.32 0.92
N ARG A 519 -9.18 2.52 1.17
CA ARG A 519 -9.89 3.80 1.00
C ARG A 519 -10.69 4.14 2.25
N ASP A 520 -10.73 5.41 2.64
CA ASP A 520 -11.49 5.86 3.81
C ASP A 520 -12.97 6.23 3.53
N ASN A 521 -13.30 6.46 2.25
CA ASN A 521 -14.60 6.89 1.77
C ASN A 521 -15.10 8.22 2.40
N ASN A 522 -14.20 9.11 2.84
CA ASN A 522 -14.56 10.38 3.45
C ASN A 522 -15.21 11.33 2.43
N LEU A 523 -16.40 11.84 2.76
CA LEU A 523 -17.15 12.71 1.85
C LEU A 523 -16.50 14.07 1.56
N ASN A 524 -15.61 14.55 2.43
CA ASN A 524 -14.90 15.82 2.23
C ASN A 524 -13.70 15.69 1.28
N GLY A 525 -13.43 14.48 0.80
CA GLY A 525 -12.28 14.12 -0.02
C GLY A 525 -11.72 12.80 0.47
N GLY A 526 -11.94 11.74 -0.30
CA GLY A 526 -11.47 10.42 0.08
C GLY A 526 -9.98 10.29 -0.16
N GLU A 527 -9.28 9.73 0.82
CA GLU A 527 -7.87 9.37 0.72
C GLU A 527 -7.78 7.84 0.51
N SER A 528 -6.82 7.41 -0.30
CA SER A 528 -6.51 6.00 -0.55
C SER A 528 -5.01 5.67 -0.63
N ALA A 529 -4.55 4.64 0.05
CA ALA A 529 -3.15 4.23 -0.01
C ALA A 529 -3.02 2.75 -0.37
N THR A 530 -1.86 2.40 -0.94
CA THR A 530 -1.58 1.06 -1.42
C THR A 530 -0.30 0.53 -0.80
N ASP A 531 -0.34 -0.70 -0.31
CA ASP A 531 0.84 -1.49 0.08
C ASP A 531 0.91 -2.75 -0.80
N PHE A 532 2.06 -3.44 -0.85
CA PHE A 532 2.28 -4.55 -1.76
C PHE A 532 2.68 -5.84 -1.03
N MET A 533 2.30 -6.98 -1.59
CA MET A 533 2.69 -8.31 -1.12
C MET A 533 3.15 -9.15 -2.30
N LYS A 534 4.27 -9.85 -2.14
CA LYS A 534 4.72 -10.88 -3.07
C LYS A 534 4.37 -12.27 -2.57
N VAL A 535 3.77 -13.07 -3.46
CA VAL A 535 3.47 -14.48 -3.23
C VAL A 535 4.24 -15.32 -4.24
N THR A 536 5.16 -16.15 -3.75
CA THR A 536 5.97 -17.05 -4.58
C THR A 536 5.36 -18.45 -4.56
N ALA A 537 4.85 -18.93 -5.69
CA ALA A 537 4.54 -20.34 -5.88
C ALA A 537 5.84 -21.14 -6.04
N SER A 538 6.06 -22.10 -5.16
CA SER A 538 7.27 -22.95 -5.18
C SER A 538 7.28 -23.84 -6.42
N ALA A 539 8.42 -23.92 -7.11
CA ALA A 539 8.62 -24.87 -8.20
C ALA A 539 8.78 -26.33 -7.71
N THR A 540 8.92 -26.54 -6.39
CA THR A 540 9.32 -27.84 -5.80
C THR A 540 8.38 -28.32 -4.69
N ALA A 541 7.32 -27.58 -4.38
CA ALA A 541 6.28 -27.96 -3.43
C ALA A 541 4.90 -27.74 -4.05
N GLY A 542 3.95 -28.59 -3.70
CA GLY A 542 2.57 -28.57 -4.21
C GLY A 542 2.22 -29.73 -5.15
N PRO A 543 0.92 -29.94 -5.41
CA PRO A 543 -0.21 -29.25 -4.77
C PRO A 543 -0.51 -29.78 -3.37
N PHE A 544 -0.83 -28.88 -2.42
CA PHE A 544 -1.30 -29.25 -1.09
C PHE A 544 -2.82 -29.51 -1.13
N VAL A 545 -3.25 -30.70 -0.72
CA VAL A 545 -4.64 -31.17 -0.94
C VAL A 545 -5.19 -31.91 0.27
N VAL A 546 -6.38 -31.53 0.74
CA VAL A 546 -7.19 -32.30 1.69
C VAL A 546 -7.63 -33.58 1.01
N LEU A 547 -7.36 -34.73 1.62
CA LEU A 547 -7.69 -36.07 1.10
C LEU A 547 -8.96 -36.65 1.75
N ALA A 548 -9.18 -36.40 3.04
CA ALA A 548 -10.37 -36.84 3.75
C ALA A 548 -10.77 -35.87 4.88
N PRO A 549 -12.08 -35.57 5.05
CA PRO A 549 -13.21 -36.08 4.28
C PRO A 549 -13.33 -35.41 2.90
N ASN A 550 -13.61 -36.21 1.86
CA ASN A 550 -13.86 -35.71 0.50
C ASN A 550 -15.08 -36.36 -0.18
N SER A 551 -15.87 -37.09 0.60
CA SER A 551 -17.09 -37.75 0.16
C SER A 551 -18.21 -37.50 1.16
N ALA A 552 -19.45 -37.74 0.73
CA ALA A 552 -20.62 -37.62 1.60
C ALA A 552 -20.57 -38.71 2.69
N VAL A 553 -19.94 -38.38 3.81
CA VAL A 553 -19.85 -39.22 5.00
C VAL A 553 -20.72 -38.66 6.11
N THR A 554 -21.07 -39.52 7.07
CA THR A 554 -21.75 -39.10 8.29
C THR A 554 -20.82 -39.35 9.47
N TRP A 555 -20.49 -38.29 10.19
CA TRP A 555 -19.78 -38.35 11.45
C TRP A 555 -20.75 -38.16 12.60
N GLN A 556 -20.56 -38.92 13.66
CA GLN A 556 -21.27 -38.65 14.90
C GLN A 556 -20.47 -37.61 15.68
N ALA A 557 -21.13 -36.57 16.17
CA ALA A 557 -20.54 -35.63 17.11
C ALA A 557 -19.93 -36.38 18.31
N SER A 558 -18.87 -35.80 18.87
CA SER A 558 -18.09 -36.37 19.97
C SER A 558 -17.36 -37.67 19.61
N SER A 559 -17.29 -38.08 18.34
CA SER A 559 -16.46 -39.22 17.93
C SER A 559 -15.09 -38.75 17.44
N ASN A 560 -14.05 -39.55 17.67
CA ASN A 560 -12.74 -39.32 17.07
C ASN A 560 -12.77 -39.66 15.58
N LYS A 561 -12.30 -38.73 14.74
CA LYS A 561 -12.19 -38.88 13.28
C LYS A 561 -10.86 -38.34 12.80
N THR A 562 -10.31 -38.95 11.76
CA THR A 562 -9.05 -38.53 11.17
C THR A 562 -9.32 -37.67 9.95
N VAL A 563 -8.70 -36.49 9.93
CA VAL A 563 -8.56 -35.63 8.75
C VAL A 563 -7.20 -35.93 8.15
N THR A 564 -7.12 -36.06 6.82
CA THR A 564 -5.86 -36.36 6.12
C THR A 564 -5.66 -35.41 4.94
N TRP A 565 -4.41 -35.07 4.65
CA TRP A 565 -4.02 -34.19 3.53
C TRP A 565 -2.67 -34.65 2.95
N ASP A 566 -2.35 -34.18 1.75
CA ASP A 566 -1.01 -34.32 1.16
C ASP A 566 -0.14 -33.14 1.61
N VAL A 567 0.96 -33.44 2.31
CA VAL A 567 1.93 -32.44 2.79
C VAL A 567 2.63 -31.75 1.62
N ALA A 568 2.80 -32.43 0.49
CA ALA A 568 3.30 -31.88 -0.76
C ALA A 568 4.58 -31.02 -0.65
N GLY A 569 5.51 -31.39 0.25
CA GLY A 569 6.79 -30.68 0.44
C GLY A 569 6.68 -29.32 1.15
N THR A 570 5.51 -28.96 1.68
CA THR A 570 5.26 -27.65 2.32
C THR A 570 5.98 -27.43 3.65
N THR A 571 6.49 -28.48 4.29
CA THR A 571 7.34 -28.38 5.49
C THR A 571 8.79 -27.96 5.18
N ALA A 572 9.16 -27.90 3.90
CA ALA A 572 10.50 -27.55 3.42
C ALA A 572 10.38 -26.69 2.15
N ASN A 573 11.39 -26.73 1.27
CA ASN A 573 11.34 -26.17 -0.09
C ASN A 573 10.98 -24.67 -0.17
N GLY A 574 11.39 -23.91 0.85
CA GLY A 574 11.11 -22.48 0.99
C GLY A 574 9.73 -22.16 1.56
N VAL A 575 8.76 -23.09 1.51
CA VAL A 575 7.42 -22.92 2.10
C VAL A 575 7.49 -22.99 3.63
N ASN A 576 8.36 -23.86 4.17
CA ASN A 576 8.76 -23.91 5.58
C ASN A 576 7.61 -23.83 6.59
N THR A 577 6.50 -24.54 6.32
CA THR A 577 5.29 -24.54 7.13
C THR A 577 5.15 -25.88 7.88
N PRO A 578 5.78 -26.02 9.07
CA PRO A 578 5.81 -27.28 9.82
C PRO A 578 4.48 -27.63 10.50
N TYR A 579 3.54 -26.68 10.60
CA TYR A 579 2.26 -26.86 11.27
C TYR A 579 1.09 -26.41 10.39
N VAL A 580 -0.10 -26.94 10.66
CA VAL A 580 -1.37 -26.57 10.01
C VAL A 580 -2.46 -26.27 11.03
N ASP A 581 -3.46 -25.52 10.60
CA ASP A 581 -4.74 -25.41 11.30
C ASP A 581 -5.82 -26.18 10.53
N ILE A 582 -6.76 -26.77 11.27
CA ILE A 582 -7.93 -27.47 10.72
C ILE A 582 -9.19 -26.75 11.18
N LEU A 583 -9.99 -26.32 10.21
CA LEU A 583 -11.20 -25.55 10.43
C LEU A 583 -12.44 -26.29 9.90
N LEU A 584 -13.55 -26.13 10.61
CA LEU A 584 -14.87 -26.64 10.27
C LEU A 584 -15.78 -25.50 9.80
N SER A 585 -16.42 -25.70 8.65
CA SER A 585 -17.59 -24.96 8.21
C SER A 585 -18.84 -25.79 8.45
N THR A 586 -19.96 -25.13 8.78
CA THR A 586 -21.29 -25.75 8.97
C THR A 586 -22.35 -25.24 7.98
N ASN A 587 -21.94 -24.37 7.05
CA ASN A 587 -22.81 -23.70 6.08
C ASN A 587 -22.36 -23.92 4.63
N GLY A 588 -21.76 -25.07 4.34
CA GLY A 588 -21.32 -25.50 3.01
C GLY A 588 -20.00 -24.88 2.58
N GLY A 589 -19.22 -24.30 3.50
CA GLY A 589 -17.96 -23.63 3.20
C GLY A 589 -18.08 -22.11 3.00
N LEU A 590 -19.24 -21.50 3.23
CA LEU A 590 -19.41 -20.04 3.11
C LEU A 590 -18.57 -19.26 4.14
N ASN A 591 -18.30 -19.85 5.30
CA ASN A 591 -17.28 -19.39 6.25
C ASN A 591 -16.68 -20.55 7.06
N PHE A 592 -15.50 -20.32 7.64
CA PHE A 592 -14.74 -21.28 8.44
C PHE A 592 -14.42 -20.69 9.83
N ASN A 593 -15.47 -20.48 10.63
CA ASN A 593 -15.36 -19.79 11.92
C ASN A 593 -14.99 -20.71 13.10
N THR A 594 -14.88 -22.02 12.89
CA THR A 594 -14.62 -23.00 13.95
C THR A 594 -13.28 -23.67 13.73
N ILE A 595 -12.28 -23.33 14.54
CA ILE A 595 -11.01 -24.06 14.58
C ILE A 595 -11.21 -25.31 15.42
N ILE A 596 -10.91 -26.49 14.85
CA ILE A 596 -11.05 -27.78 15.53
C ILE A 596 -9.70 -28.43 15.87
N ALA A 597 -8.64 -28.00 15.20
CA ALA A 597 -7.25 -28.26 15.57
C ALA A 597 -6.38 -27.08 15.11
N SER A 598 -5.35 -26.72 15.86
CA SER A 598 -4.47 -25.59 15.55
C SER A 598 -3.04 -25.90 15.93
N GLU A 599 -2.10 -25.42 15.13
CA GLU A 599 -0.67 -25.63 15.30
C GLU A 599 -0.29 -27.13 15.40
N VAL A 600 -1.04 -28.00 14.71
CA VAL A 600 -0.75 -29.44 14.64
C VAL A 600 0.29 -29.72 13.56
N PRO A 601 1.13 -30.77 13.68
CA PRO A 601 2.17 -31.06 12.71
C PRO A 601 1.60 -31.21 11.30
N ASN A 602 2.30 -30.64 10.34
CA ASN A 602 2.01 -30.81 8.93
C ASN A 602 2.60 -32.14 8.43
N ASP A 603 2.08 -33.25 8.94
CA ASP A 603 2.57 -34.62 8.68
C ASP A 603 1.60 -35.47 7.84
N GLY A 604 0.48 -34.88 7.42
CA GLY A 604 -0.52 -35.48 6.54
C GLY A 604 -1.73 -36.07 7.26
N SER A 605 -1.78 -36.08 8.60
CA SER A 605 -2.98 -36.51 9.31
C SER A 605 -3.14 -35.92 10.72
N GLU A 606 -4.38 -35.67 11.12
CA GLU A 606 -4.71 -35.32 12.51
C GLU A 606 -5.99 -36.03 12.95
N THR A 607 -6.01 -36.52 14.19
CA THR A 607 -7.22 -37.13 14.77
C THR A 607 -7.94 -36.12 15.64
N ILE A 608 -9.03 -35.57 15.10
CA ILE A 608 -9.86 -34.59 15.77
C ILE A 608 -11.01 -35.25 16.53
N LEU A 609 -11.51 -34.54 17.54
CA LEU A 609 -12.80 -34.83 18.15
C LEU A 609 -13.87 -34.02 17.41
N VAL A 610 -14.85 -34.70 16.79
CA VAL A 610 -15.88 -34.01 16.00
C VAL A 610 -16.72 -33.15 16.93
N PRO A 611 -16.80 -31.82 16.73
CA PRO A 611 -17.57 -30.96 17.63
C PRO A 611 -19.06 -31.26 17.55
N ASN A 612 -19.77 -31.07 18.66
CA ASN A 612 -21.22 -31.30 18.73
C ASN A 612 -22.03 -30.15 18.10
N ILE A 613 -21.85 -29.97 16.79
CA ILE A 613 -22.54 -28.98 15.97
C ILE A 613 -23.21 -29.72 14.80
N PRO A 614 -24.38 -30.32 15.01
CA PRO A 614 -25.04 -31.14 13.99
C PRO A 614 -25.45 -30.31 12.77
N GLY A 615 -25.33 -30.91 11.59
CA GLY A 615 -25.64 -30.25 10.31
C GLY A 615 -25.36 -31.17 9.13
N THR A 616 -25.85 -30.83 7.95
CA THR A 616 -25.67 -31.63 6.72
C THR A 616 -24.77 -30.96 5.69
N ALA A 617 -24.38 -29.71 5.92
CA ALA A 617 -23.58 -28.91 5.00
C ALA A 617 -22.21 -28.59 5.62
N ASN A 618 -21.50 -29.60 6.14
CA ASN A 618 -20.21 -29.37 6.77
C ASN A 618 -19.05 -29.52 5.76
N ARG A 619 -18.00 -28.71 5.93
CA ARG A 619 -16.75 -28.77 5.15
C ARG A 619 -15.54 -28.62 6.08
N ILE A 620 -14.46 -29.32 5.77
CA ILE A 620 -13.16 -29.17 6.42
C ILE A 620 -12.24 -28.33 5.54
N MET A 621 -11.54 -27.37 6.15
CA MET A 621 -10.39 -26.68 5.56
C MET A 621 -9.14 -27.08 6.34
N VAL A 622 -8.06 -27.35 5.62
CA VAL A 622 -6.71 -27.44 6.20
C VAL A 622 -5.90 -26.30 5.60
N ARG A 623 -5.28 -25.48 6.45
CA ARG A 623 -4.46 -24.34 6.02
C ARG A 623 -3.09 -24.37 6.69
N GLY A 624 -2.08 -23.83 6.02
CA GLY A 624 -0.76 -23.63 6.61
C GLY A 624 -0.84 -22.73 7.85
N HIS A 625 -0.22 -23.13 8.97
CA HIS A 625 -0.12 -22.26 10.14
C HIS A 625 0.95 -21.20 9.89
N ASN A 626 0.62 -19.91 10.11
CA ASN A 626 1.46 -18.76 9.75
C ASN A 626 1.88 -18.72 8.26
N ASN A 627 1.06 -19.30 7.38
CA ASN A 627 1.19 -19.19 5.92
C ASN A 627 -0.22 -18.98 5.32
N ILE A 628 -0.31 -18.65 4.05
CA ILE A 628 -1.55 -18.22 3.38
C ILE A 628 -2.20 -19.31 2.51
N PHE A 629 -1.54 -20.45 2.28
CA PHE A 629 -2.09 -21.54 1.47
C PHE A 629 -3.11 -22.39 2.24
N TYR A 630 -4.08 -22.93 1.51
CA TYR A 630 -5.10 -23.80 2.08
C TYR A 630 -5.74 -24.71 1.02
N ASP A 631 -6.42 -25.76 1.49
CA ASP A 631 -7.36 -26.53 0.69
C ASP A 631 -8.62 -26.89 1.49
N VAL A 632 -9.73 -27.16 0.79
CA VAL A 632 -11.04 -27.45 1.36
C VAL A 632 -11.57 -28.78 0.83
N SER A 633 -12.16 -29.58 1.72
CA SER A 633 -12.91 -30.78 1.34
C SER A 633 -13.88 -30.53 0.17
N ASN A 634 -13.93 -31.48 -0.78
CA ASN A 634 -14.66 -31.35 -2.03
C ASN A 634 -16.17 -31.59 -1.92
N GLN A 635 -16.65 -32.14 -0.80
CA GLN A 635 -18.05 -32.53 -0.62
C GLN A 635 -18.56 -32.20 0.77
N ASN A 636 -19.86 -31.85 0.85
CA ASN A 636 -20.54 -31.70 2.13
C ASN A 636 -20.65 -33.04 2.84
N PHE A 637 -20.35 -33.04 4.14
CA PHE A 637 -20.57 -34.19 5.01
C PHE A 637 -21.55 -33.84 6.14
N ALA A 638 -22.14 -34.87 6.75
CA ALA A 638 -23.11 -34.71 7.83
C ALA A 638 -22.47 -34.95 9.20
N ILE A 639 -22.85 -34.13 10.18
CA ILE A 639 -22.59 -34.35 11.61
C ILE A 639 -23.93 -34.64 12.28
N THR A 640 -24.08 -35.80 12.90
CA THR A 640 -25.26 -36.15 13.72
C THR A 640 -25.02 -35.79 15.19
N PRO A 641 -26.09 -35.48 15.97
CA PRO A 641 -25.95 -35.21 17.40
C PRO A 641 -25.22 -36.31 18.17
N ALA A 642 -24.50 -35.90 19.21
CA ALA A 642 -23.88 -36.83 20.13
C ALA A 642 -24.94 -37.65 20.90
N GLY A 643 -24.58 -38.86 21.34
CA GLY A 643 -25.36 -39.61 22.34
C GLY A 643 -25.05 -39.10 23.76
N SER A 644 -25.46 -39.86 24.78
CA SER A 644 -24.96 -39.66 26.16
C SER A 644 -23.48 -40.05 26.20
N THR A 645 -22.59 -39.06 26.35
CA THR A 645 -21.14 -39.22 26.26
C THR A 645 -20.42 -38.04 26.92
N PHE A 646 -19.10 -38.00 26.83
CA PHE A 646 -18.26 -36.87 27.23
C PHE A 646 -17.29 -36.49 26.12
N ASP A 647 -16.78 -35.27 26.18
CA ASP A 647 -15.72 -34.74 25.32
C ASP A 647 -14.49 -34.36 26.14
N ILE A 648 -13.30 -34.54 25.56
CA ILE A 648 -12.03 -34.03 26.08
C ILE A 648 -11.36 -33.27 24.95
N THR A 649 -11.10 -31.98 25.15
CA THR A 649 -10.39 -31.12 24.20
C THR A 649 -9.21 -30.46 24.89
N SER A 650 -8.27 -29.92 24.13
CA SER A 650 -7.16 -29.11 24.67
C SER A 650 -7.35 -27.65 24.30
N ALA A 651 -7.07 -26.74 25.23
CA ALA A 651 -7.06 -25.30 24.94
C ALA A 651 -5.90 -24.90 24.02
N ASN A 652 -4.74 -25.54 24.19
CA ASN A 652 -3.57 -25.43 23.32
C ASN A 652 -3.13 -26.83 22.91
N GLN A 653 -3.03 -27.11 21.62
CA GLN A 653 -2.60 -28.43 21.16
C GLN A 653 -1.10 -28.56 21.09
N ASN A 654 -0.35 -27.49 20.80
CA ASN A 654 1.10 -27.51 20.73
C ASN A 654 1.69 -26.60 21.82
N ILE A 655 2.72 -27.07 22.53
CA ILE A 655 3.50 -26.27 23.45
C ILE A 655 4.98 -26.59 23.24
N SER A 656 5.75 -25.54 22.95
CA SER A 656 7.21 -25.57 22.90
C SER A 656 7.82 -25.11 24.22
N VAL A 657 8.77 -25.87 24.77
CA VAL A 657 9.54 -25.47 25.96
C VAL A 657 11.00 -25.86 25.84
N CYS A 658 11.86 -25.14 26.54
CA CYS A 658 13.27 -25.48 26.68
C CYS A 658 13.47 -26.64 27.66
N GLN A 659 14.51 -27.44 27.44
CA GLN A 659 15.03 -28.35 28.47
C GLN A 659 15.21 -27.63 29.82
N GLY A 660 14.71 -28.26 30.89
CA GLY A 660 14.68 -27.70 32.24
C GLY A 660 13.38 -26.97 32.59
N GLN A 661 12.54 -26.65 31.61
CA GLN A 661 11.21 -26.06 31.83
C GLN A 661 10.10 -27.12 31.79
N GLN A 662 8.91 -26.74 32.25
CA GLN A 662 7.71 -27.59 32.26
C GLN A 662 6.71 -27.15 31.20
N ALA A 663 6.02 -28.10 30.57
CA ALA A 663 4.89 -27.83 29.69
C ALA A 663 3.57 -28.07 30.43
N ILE A 664 2.60 -27.17 30.25
CA ILE A 664 1.32 -27.20 30.96
C ILE A 664 0.18 -27.11 29.94
N TYR A 665 -0.57 -28.20 29.79
CA TYR A 665 -1.76 -28.25 28.94
C TYR A 665 -3.02 -28.11 29.78
N THR A 666 -3.96 -27.28 29.32
CA THR A 666 -5.31 -27.18 29.88
C THR A 666 -6.26 -28.01 29.04
N LEU A 667 -6.76 -29.10 29.62
CA LEU A 667 -7.74 -29.98 29.01
C LEU A 667 -9.14 -29.59 29.49
N ASN A 668 -10.08 -29.41 28.57
CA ASN A 668 -11.48 -29.15 28.89
C ASN A 668 -12.26 -30.47 28.82
N TYR A 669 -12.96 -30.80 29.90
CA TYR A 669 -13.86 -31.94 30.01
C TYR A 669 -15.32 -31.47 30.01
N GLN A 670 -16.13 -32.05 29.14
CA GLN A 670 -17.55 -31.73 29.03
C GLN A 670 -18.42 -32.98 28.92
N GLU A 671 -19.42 -33.11 29.78
CA GLU A 671 -20.48 -34.10 29.72
C GLU A 671 -21.60 -33.66 28.77
N LEU A 672 -22.13 -34.62 28.01
CA LEU A 672 -23.14 -34.38 26.98
C LEU A 672 -24.34 -35.30 27.15
N ASN A 673 -25.52 -34.76 26.87
CA ASN A 673 -26.80 -35.48 26.82
C ASN A 673 -27.08 -36.34 28.06
N GLY A 674 -26.85 -35.77 29.25
CA GLY A 674 -27.16 -36.41 30.54
C GLY A 674 -26.19 -37.52 30.95
N PHE A 675 -25.01 -37.58 30.33
CA PHE A 675 -23.88 -38.37 30.86
C PHE A 675 -23.51 -37.88 32.26
N ASN A 676 -23.21 -38.81 33.18
CA ASN A 676 -22.97 -38.52 34.60
C ASN A 676 -22.10 -39.61 35.27
N ALA A 677 -21.12 -40.14 34.55
CA ALA A 677 -20.27 -41.23 35.02
C ALA A 677 -18.82 -40.79 35.12
N VAL A 678 -18.09 -41.39 36.06
CA VAL A 678 -16.66 -41.13 36.27
C VAL A 678 -15.86 -41.49 35.03
N THR A 679 -15.02 -40.56 34.57
CA THR A 679 -14.09 -40.76 33.46
C THR A 679 -12.66 -40.77 34.00
N SER A 680 -11.93 -41.86 33.81
CA SER A 680 -10.49 -41.93 34.16
C SER A 680 -9.63 -41.37 33.03
N LEU A 681 -8.55 -40.67 33.39
CA LEU A 681 -7.59 -40.10 32.45
C LEU A 681 -6.29 -40.91 32.46
N SER A 682 -5.70 -41.08 31.27
CA SER A 682 -4.40 -41.70 31.06
C SER A 682 -3.69 -41.05 29.88
N LEU A 683 -2.39 -41.30 29.73
CA LEU A 683 -1.59 -40.75 28.64
C LEU A 683 -0.60 -41.78 28.09
N SER A 684 -0.10 -41.52 26.88
CA SER A 684 0.98 -42.26 26.24
C SER A 684 1.77 -41.34 25.30
N GLY A 685 2.98 -41.76 24.89
CA GLY A 685 3.83 -40.99 23.96
C GLY A 685 4.88 -40.09 24.61
N LEU A 686 5.02 -40.12 25.95
CA LEU A 686 6.00 -39.29 26.64
C LEU A 686 7.46 -39.59 26.25
N PRO A 687 8.31 -38.57 26.10
CA PRO A 687 9.75 -38.77 25.94
C PRO A 687 10.36 -39.48 27.15
N ILE A 688 11.32 -40.35 26.88
CA ILE A 688 12.11 -41.01 27.93
C ILE A 688 12.82 -39.93 28.77
N GLY A 689 12.73 -40.07 30.09
CA GLY A 689 13.34 -39.13 31.04
C GLY A 689 12.42 -37.99 31.50
N THR A 690 11.16 -37.95 31.04
CA THR A 690 10.15 -37.01 31.54
C THR A 690 9.16 -37.66 32.50
N ASP A 691 8.58 -36.83 33.36
CA ASP A 691 7.46 -37.17 34.23
C ASP A 691 6.21 -36.41 33.76
N ALA A 692 5.02 -36.98 33.96
CA ALA A 692 3.77 -36.28 33.71
C ALA A 692 2.70 -36.62 34.74
N PHE A 693 1.88 -35.63 35.09
CA PHE A 693 0.77 -35.80 36.02
C PHE A 693 -0.42 -34.91 35.64
N PHE A 694 -1.62 -35.41 35.93
CA PHE A 694 -2.85 -34.63 35.86
C PHE A 694 -3.14 -33.98 37.21
N SER A 695 -3.75 -32.79 37.21
CA SER A 695 -4.30 -32.18 38.43
C SER A 695 -5.38 -33.05 39.08
N SER A 696 -6.08 -33.87 38.28
CA SER A 696 -6.93 -34.97 38.70
C SER A 696 -6.86 -36.12 37.69
N ASN A 697 -6.70 -37.36 38.14
CA ASN A 697 -6.65 -38.55 37.28
C ASN A 697 -8.05 -39.07 36.89
N SER A 698 -9.12 -38.45 37.41
CA SER A 698 -10.50 -38.73 37.04
C SER A 698 -11.36 -37.47 37.08
N VAL A 699 -12.41 -37.45 36.28
CA VAL A 699 -13.34 -36.32 36.15
C VAL A 699 -14.77 -36.85 36.21
N GLU A 700 -15.63 -36.15 36.95
CA GLU A 700 -17.04 -36.52 37.18
C GLU A 700 -18.02 -35.38 36.91
N ASP A 701 -17.50 -34.18 36.63
CA ASP A 701 -18.26 -32.96 36.36
C ASP A 701 -17.55 -32.15 35.26
N ASN A 702 -18.31 -31.31 34.55
CA ASN A 702 -17.76 -30.33 33.60
C ASN A 702 -16.68 -29.47 34.26
N GLY A 703 -15.54 -29.31 33.58
CA GLY A 703 -14.45 -28.52 34.12
C GLY A 703 -13.16 -28.63 33.33
N THR A 704 -12.08 -28.18 33.95
CA THR A 704 -10.73 -28.23 33.36
C THR A 704 -9.82 -29.14 34.17
N VAL A 705 -8.94 -29.85 33.46
CA VAL A 705 -7.87 -30.67 34.04
C VAL A 705 -6.55 -30.20 33.45
N THR A 706 -5.55 -29.99 34.31
CA THR A 706 -4.22 -29.58 33.87
C THR A 706 -3.33 -30.80 33.73
N LEU A 707 -2.71 -30.99 32.57
CA LEU A 707 -1.63 -31.95 32.36
C LEU A 707 -0.30 -31.20 32.43
N THR A 708 0.56 -31.58 33.38
CA THR A 708 1.92 -31.02 33.51
C THR A 708 2.95 -32.07 33.10
N ILE A 709 3.85 -31.71 32.19
CA ILE A 709 5.03 -32.51 31.81
C ILE A 709 6.27 -31.82 32.38
N SER A 710 7.09 -32.55 33.13
CA SER A 710 8.28 -32.04 33.82
C SER A 710 9.46 -33.02 33.70
N GLY A 711 10.57 -32.74 34.39
CA GLY A 711 11.79 -33.57 34.32
C GLY A 711 12.56 -33.44 33.00
N THR A 712 12.33 -32.38 32.24
CA THR A 712 12.75 -32.27 30.83
C THR A 712 14.25 -32.11 30.58
N THR A 713 15.07 -31.88 31.62
CA THR A 713 16.52 -31.61 31.49
C THR A 713 17.30 -32.74 30.81
N ALA A 714 16.95 -34.00 31.08
CA ALA A 714 17.65 -35.16 30.52
C ALA A 714 16.97 -35.77 29.29
N ALA A 715 15.79 -35.25 28.92
CA ALA A 715 15.02 -35.75 27.78
C ALA A 715 15.60 -35.21 26.48
N THR A 716 15.61 -36.05 25.44
CA THR A 716 16.13 -35.66 24.12
C THR A 716 15.21 -34.61 23.47
N PRO A 717 15.75 -33.50 22.94
CA PRO A 717 14.95 -32.53 22.19
C PRO A 717 14.22 -33.17 21.02
N GLY A 718 13.01 -32.69 20.74
CA GLY A 718 12.15 -33.20 19.68
C GLY A 718 10.67 -32.91 19.91
N LEU A 719 9.87 -33.21 18.89
CA LEU A 719 8.42 -33.08 18.91
C LEU A 719 7.77 -34.42 19.26
N TYR A 720 7.00 -34.46 20.35
CA TYR A 720 6.39 -35.67 20.88
C TYR A 720 4.85 -35.58 20.85
N PRO A 721 4.14 -36.41 20.07
CA PRO A 721 2.69 -36.52 20.15
C PRO A 721 2.29 -37.28 21.42
N ILE A 722 1.63 -36.59 22.34
CA ILE A 722 1.11 -37.15 23.59
C ILE A 722 -0.39 -37.39 23.43
N THR A 723 -0.80 -38.67 23.46
CA THR A 723 -2.22 -39.03 23.40
C THR A 723 -2.78 -39.09 24.81
N VAL A 724 -3.70 -38.18 25.14
CA VAL A 724 -4.50 -38.24 26.37
C VAL A 724 -5.77 -39.04 26.09
N THR A 725 -6.06 -40.02 26.94
CA THR A 725 -7.20 -40.92 26.81
C THR A 725 -8.12 -40.82 28.03
N GLY A 726 -9.38 -40.46 27.80
CA GLY A 726 -10.46 -40.56 28.78
C GLY A 726 -11.25 -41.84 28.60
N THR A 727 -11.50 -42.58 29.68
CA THR A 727 -12.26 -43.85 29.66
C THR A 727 -13.36 -43.84 30.71
N SER A 728 -14.60 -44.11 30.28
CA SER A 728 -15.73 -44.41 31.17
C SER A 728 -16.52 -45.59 30.60
N GLY A 729 -16.42 -46.75 31.26
CA GLY A 729 -17.01 -48.00 30.76
C GLY A 729 -16.48 -48.37 29.37
N SER A 730 -17.36 -48.42 28.37
CA SER A 730 -17.00 -48.66 26.97
C SER A 730 -16.77 -47.39 26.15
N ILE A 731 -16.99 -46.20 26.73
CA ILE A 731 -16.79 -44.92 26.05
C ILE A 731 -15.33 -44.52 26.24
N VAL A 732 -14.60 -44.39 25.13
CA VAL A 732 -13.21 -43.95 25.08
C VAL A 732 -13.12 -42.75 24.16
N LYS A 733 -12.47 -41.67 24.63
CA LYS A 733 -12.16 -40.48 23.84
C LYS A 733 -10.68 -40.18 23.93
N THR A 734 -10.11 -39.68 22.85
CA THR A 734 -8.70 -39.27 22.82
C THR A 734 -8.56 -37.84 22.35
N VAL A 735 -7.58 -37.14 22.89
CA VAL A 735 -7.07 -35.87 22.34
C VAL A 735 -5.55 -35.98 22.26
N THR A 736 -4.99 -35.56 21.14
CA THR A 736 -3.54 -35.45 20.98
C THR A 736 -3.10 -34.04 21.33
N VAL A 737 -2.02 -33.94 22.11
CA VAL A 737 -1.28 -32.70 22.34
C VAL A 737 0.18 -32.92 21.95
N TYR A 738 0.84 -31.90 21.45
CA TYR A 738 2.18 -31.95 20.88
C TYR A 738 3.15 -31.22 21.80
N PHE A 739 4.07 -31.99 22.38
CA PHE A 739 5.11 -31.48 23.26
C PHE A 739 6.41 -31.31 22.49
N ASN A 740 6.77 -30.07 22.18
CA ASN A 740 8.01 -29.74 21.49
C ASN A 740 9.10 -29.35 22.51
N LEU A 741 10.02 -30.26 22.78
CA LEU A 741 11.14 -30.02 23.67
C LEU A 741 12.34 -29.48 22.88
N LEU A 742 12.74 -28.25 23.16
CA LEU A 742 13.84 -27.58 22.48
C LEU A 742 15.16 -27.69 23.25
N ASN A 743 16.27 -27.70 22.52
CA ASN A 743 17.59 -27.63 23.14
C ASN A 743 17.79 -26.25 23.77
N ALA A 744 18.14 -26.24 25.05
CA ALA A 744 18.41 -25.01 25.80
C ALA A 744 19.91 -24.68 25.89
N GLN A 745 20.77 -25.54 25.34
CA GLN A 745 22.22 -25.38 25.39
C GLN A 745 22.72 -24.76 24.09
N PHE A 746 22.95 -23.44 24.14
CA PHE A 746 23.63 -22.68 23.10
C PHE A 746 25.14 -22.72 23.34
N GLU A 747 25.93 -22.76 22.27
CA GLU A 747 27.39 -22.68 22.32
C GLU A 747 27.87 -21.22 22.40
N GLY A 748 27.00 -20.27 22.09
CA GLY A 748 27.25 -18.82 22.13
C GLY A 748 27.71 -18.27 20.78
N THR A 749 27.61 -16.94 20.64
CA THR A 749 28.01 -16.22 19.42
C THR A 749 29.30 -15.45 19.67
N THR A 750 30.24 -15.55 18.73
CA THR A 750 31.44 -14.70 18.70
C THR A 750 31.29 -13.64 17.64
N LEU A 751 31.38 -12.37 18.01
CA LEU A 751 31.31 -11.26 17.08
C LEU A 751 32.58 -11.26 16.19
N VAL A 752 32.43 -10.96 14.90
CA VAL A 752 33.49 -11.06 13.88
C VAL A 752 33.82 -9.69 13.31
N SER A 753 32.83 -8.97 12.79
CA SER A 753 32.98 -7.66 12.16
C SER A 753 31.86 -6.72 12.60
N PRO A 754 32.11 -5.41 12.81
CA PRO A 754 33.42 -4.77 12.82
C PRO A 754 34.33 -5.34 13.92
N GLN A 755 35.64 -5.11 13.79
CA GLN A 755 36.59 -5.42 14.86
C GLN A 755 36.22 -4.60 16.11
N ASP A 756 36.48 -5.17 17.28
CA ASP A 756 36.26 -4.42 18.51
C ASP A 756 37.16 -3.19 18.55
N ASN A 757 36.63 -2.06 19.01
CA ASN A 757 37.29 -0.76 19.00
C ASN A 757 37.66 -0.26 17.58
N ALA A 758 36.96 -0.70 16.53
CA ALA A 758 37.19 -0.18 15.19
C ALA A 758 36.82 1.31 15.13
N ASP A 759 37.72 2.10 14.56
CA ASP A 759 37.49 3.51 14.24
C ASP A 759 37.26 3.64 12.73
N VAL A 760 36.49 4.65 12.32
CA VAL A 760 36.21 4.93 10.91
C VAL A 760 35.48 3.76 10.21
N VAL A 761 34.37 3.30 10.79
CA VAL A 761 33.52 2.26 10.21
C VAL A 761 32.43 2.90 9.33
N SER A 762 32.17 2.35 8.13
CA SER A 762 31.04 2.81 7.31
C SER A 762 29.72 2.50 8.01
N THR A 763 28.74 3.41 7.93
CA THR A 763 27.37 3.20 8.43
C THR A 763 26.66 2.01 7.77
N SER A 764 27.15 1.55 6.61
CA SER A 764 26.66 0.37 5.89
C SER A 764 27.46 -0.92 6.15
N THR A 765 28.42 -0.91 7.08
CA THR A 765 29.25 -2.09 7.38
C THR A 765 28.39 -3.21 8.01
N PRO A 766 28.35 -4.41 7.42
CA PRO A 766 27.59 -5.51 8.01
C PRO A 766 28.21 -5.98 9.34
N LEU A 767 27.37 -6.08 10.36
CA LEU A 767 27.67 -6.73 11.63
C LEU A 767 27.63 -8.24 11.42
N ASN A 768 28.74 -8.94 11.68
CA ASN A 768 28.88 -10.37 11.43
C ASN A 768 29.26 -11.12 12.71
N TRP A 769 28.75 -12.34 12.89
CA TRP A 769 29.09 -13.22 14.02
C TRP A 769 29.14 -14.69 13.61
N THR A 770 29.67 -15.55 14.47
CA THR A 770 29.65 -17.00 14.27
C THR A 770 28.25 -17.55 14.51
N ALA A 771 27.73 -18.36 13.57
CA ALA A 771 26.45 -19.04 13.76
C ALA A 771 26.53 -20.09 14.89
N ASP A 772 25.51 -20.13 15.73
CA ASP A 772 25.28 -21.17 16.74
C ASP A 772 24.39 -22.27 16.14
N ALA A 773 24.80 -23.54 16.26
CA ALA A 773 24.09 -24.66 15.66
C ALA A 773 22.69 -24.93 16.27
N THR A 774 22.44 -24.43 17.49
CA THR A 774 21.16 -24.54 18.19
C THR A 774 20.24 -23.34 17.91
N ALA A 775 20.78 -22.24 17.39
CA ALA A 775 20.02 -21.04 17.09
C ALA A 775 19.37 -21.12 15.69
N ASP A 776 18.09 -20.76 15.62
CA ASP A 776 17.38 -20.54 14.35
C ASP A 776 17.27 -19.04 14.00
N ARG A 777 17.61 -18.16 14.97
CA ARG A 777 17.61 -16.69 14.83
C ARG A 777 18.46 -16.02 15.90
N TYR A 778 18.68 -14.72 15.75
CA TYR A 778 19.49 -13.90 16.64
C TYR A 778 18.82 -12.55 16.89
N VAL A 779 18.93 -12.03 18.10
CA VAL A 779 18.62 -10.63 18.39
C VAL A 779 19.91 -9.83 18.28
N VAL A 780 19.94 -8.85 17.39
CA VAL A 780 21.04 -7.88 17.24
C VAL A 780 20.60 -6.60 17.92
N ASP A 781 21.37 -6.15 18.89
CA ASP A 781 21.12 -4.92 19.62
C ASP A 781 22.28 -3.95 19.38
N ILE A 782 21.95 -2.72 19.01
CA ILE A 782 22.89 -1.62 18.74
C ILE A 782 22.46 -0.42 19.58
N ALA A 783 23.38 0.12 20.38
CA ALA A 783 23.13 1.21 21.30
C ALA A 783 24.20 2.29 21.23
N THR A 784 23.90 3.46 21.78
CA THR A 784 24.83 4.60 21.90
C THR A 784 25.49 4.70 23.27
N ASP A 785 25.25 3.72 24.14
CA ASP A 785 25.85 3.64 25.47
C ASP A 785 26.29 2.21 25.82
N PRO A 786 27.35 2.05 26.64
CA PRO A 786 27.93 0.74 26.95
C PRO A 786 27.02 -0.15 27.81
N GLY A 787 25.93 0.40 28.36
CA GLY A 787 24.95 -0.36 29.14
C GLY A 787 23.80 -0.92 28.31
N MET A 788 23.78 -0.67 27.00
CA MET A 788 22.67 -1.02 26.09
C MET A 788 21.32 -0.45 26.58
N ALA A 789 21.32 0.71 27.24
CA ALA A 789 20.09 1.33 27.75
C ALA A 789 19.35 2.16 26.70
N ASN A 790 20.10 2.70 25.73
CA ASN A 790 19.62 3.52 24.63
C ASN A 790 19.91 2.79 23.30
N SER A 791 19.23 1.66 23.11
CA SER A 791 19.22 0.94 21.83
C SER A 791 18.59 1.80 20.74
N ILE A 792 19.31 1.95 19.64
CA ILE A 792 18.79 2.55 18.40
C ILE A 792 18.21 1.49 17.47
N GLU A 793 18.70 0.25 17.57
CA GLU A 793 18.18 -0.91 16.86
C GLU A 793 18.18 -2.12 17.78
N ASN A 794 17.05 -2.85 17.82
CA ASN A 794 16.92 -4.14 18.47
C ASN A 794 16.09 -5.02 17.53
N ILE A 795 16.77 -5.86 16.76
CA ILE A 795 16.19 -6.53 15.60
C ILE A 795 16.41 -8.03 15.64
N LEU A 796 15.40 -8.78 15.19
CA LEU A 796 15.45 -10.23 15.05
C LEU A 796 15.89 -10.58 13.63
N VAL A 797 16.94 -11.38 13.51
CA VAL A 797 17.51 -11.81 12.23
C VAL A 797 17.68 -13.31 12.17
N PHE A 798 17.51 -13.91 10.99
CA PHE A 798 17.55 -15.36 10.78
C PHE A 798 18.90 -15.86 10.24
N THR A 799 19.84 -14.93 10.04
CA THR A 799 21.19 -15.17 9.51
C THR A 799 22.23 -14.66 10.49
N ASN A 800 23.50 -15.03 10.31
CA ASN A 800 24.61 -14.62 11.18
C ASN A 800 25.29 -13.30 10.75
N SER A 801 24.53 -12.46 10.05
CA SER A 801 24.95 -11.16 9.52
C SER A 801 23.76 -10.22 9.50
N TYR A 802 24.00 -8.93 9.74
CA TYR A 802 23.01 -7.87 9.69
C TYR A 802 23.65 -6.54 9.24
N THR A 803 23.02 -5.83 8.29
CA THR A 803 23.46 -4.49 7.88
C THR A 803 22.58 -3.44 8.55
N PRO A 804 23.14 -2.63 9.47
CA PRO A 804 22.41 -1.57 10.17
C PRO A 804 21.76 -0.57 9.21
N GLN A 805 20.66 0.05 9.63
CA GLN A 805 19.89 1.00 8.80
C GLN A 805 19.84 2.41 9.39
N ASN A 806 20.07 2.54 10.70
CA ASN A 806 19.91 3.77 11.47
C ASN A 806 21.23 4.24 12.10
N LEU A 807 22.38 3.82 11.57
CA LEU A 807 23.66 4.38 11.99
C LEU A 807 23.85 5.76 11.40
N GLU A 808 24.29 6.69 12.23
CA GLU A 808 24.68 8.04 11.84
C GLU A 808 26.21 8.12 11.75
N GLU A 809 26.72 9.05 10.92
CA GLU A 809 28.15 9.30 10.78
C GLU A 809 28.77 9.95 12.03
N GLY A 810 30.01 9.58 12.36
CA GLY A 810 30.75 10.15 13.48
C GLY A 810 30.24 9.80 14.88
N ILE A 811 29.41 8.77 15.01
CA ILE A 811 28.83 8.33 16.28
C ILE A 811 29.51 7.04 16.77
N HIS A 812 29.67 6.95 18.08
CA HIS A 812 30.20 5.78 18.76
C HIS A 812 29.06 4.85 19.17
N TYR A 813 29.18 3.57 18.79
CA TYR A 813 28.16 2.55 18.99
C TYR A 813 28.70 1.34 19.75
N TYR A 814 27.78 0.73 20.50
CA TYR A 814 27.95 -0.54 21.19
C TYR A 814 26.98 -1.54 20.58
N TRP A 815 27.40 -2.78 20.38
CA TRP A 815 26.52 -3.81 19.84
C TRP A 815 26.78 -5.18 20.44
N MET A 816 25.73 -5.99 20.44
CA MET A 816 25.80 -7.38 20.90
C MET A 816 24.78 -8.25 20.16
N VAL A 817 24.95 -9.57 20.27
CA VAL A 817 24.10 -10.55 19.62
C VAL A 817 23.66 -11.63 20.60
N THR A 818 22.36 -11.92 20.65
CA THR A 818 21.80 -12.99 21.49
C THR A 818 21.24 -14.11 20.62
N PRO A 819 21.79 -15.34 20.66
CA PRO A 819 21.24 -16.47 19.92
C PRO A 819 19.91 -16.95 20.52
N GLN A 820 18.96 -17.30 19.66
CA GLN A 820 17.63 -17.80 20.04
C GLN A 820 17.18 -18.97 19.17
N ASN A 821 16.30 -19.81 19.73
CA ASN A 821 15.45 -20.73 18.98
C ASN A 821 13.97 -20.51 19.35
N ALA A 822 13.04 -21.24 18.73
CA ALA A 822 11.57 -21.07 18.87
C ALA A 822 11.05 -20.71 20.29
N SER A 823 11.67 -21.19 21.37
CA SER A 823 11.28 -20.78 22.73
C SER A 823 12.45 -20.59 23.71
N CYS A 824 13.70 -20.72 23.26
CA CYS A 824 14.88 -20.61 24.12
C CYS A 824 15.77 -19.45 23.70
N GLU A 825 16.36 -18.82 24.70
CA GLU A 825 17.34 -17.75 24.53
C GLU A 825 18.67 -18.20 25.16
N GLY A 826 19.75 -18.02 24.41
CA GLY A 826 21.11 -18.26 24.87
C GLY A 826 21.68 -17.06 25.62
N ALA A 827 22.92 -17.19 26.08
CA ALA A 827 23.64 -16.05 26.62
C ALA A 827 23.97 -15.06 25.49
N ALA A 828 23.74 -13.78 25.75
CA ALA A 828 24.15 -12.71 24.85
C ALA A 828 25.68 -12.69 24.70
N SER A 829 26.16 -12.29 23.52
CA SER A 829 27.59 -12.14 23.25
C SER A 829 28.23 -11.10 24.17
N GLU A 830 29.56 -11.03 24.12
CA GLU A 830 30.26 -9.83 24.60
C GLU A 830 29.78 -8.60 23.81
N ILE A 831 29.77 -7.44 24.47
CA ILE A 831 29.50 -6.16 23.83
C ILE A 831 30.78 -5.75 23.10
N ARG A 832 30.65 -5.39 21.82
CA ARG A 832 31.72 -4.73 21.06
C ARG A 832 31.37 -3.28 20.80
N GLU A 833 32.40 -2.47 20.60
CA GLU A 833 32.24 -1.06 20.28
C GLU A 833 32.94 -0.69 18.97
N PHE A 834 32.39 0.30 18.26
CA PHE A 834 33.00 0.90 17.08
C PHE A 834 32.54 2.35 16.89
N THR A 835 33.31 3.13 16.13
CA THR A 835 32.97 4.51 15.76
C THR A 835 32.74 4.59 14.26
N THR A 836 31.62 5.17 13.84
CA THR A 836 31.36 5.43 12.43
C THR A 836 32.24 6.57 11.91
N GLY A 837 32.72 6.46 10.67
CA GLY A 837 33.45 7.54 10.01
C GLY A 837 32.52 8.70 9.63
N VAL A 838 33.12 9.82 9.23
CA VAL A 838 32.44 10.94 8.57
C VAL A 838 32.92 10.98 7.13
N THR A 839 31.99 11.14 6.20
CA THR A 839 32.32 11.23 4.78
C THR A 839 32.95 12.58 4.48
N ASP A 840 34.17 12.57 3.94
CA ASP A 840 34.89 13.75 3.46
C ASP A 840 35.17 13.61 1.97
N CYS A 841 34.65 14.55 1.18
CA CYS A 841 34.78 14.53 -0.28
C CYS A 841 35.54 15.76 -0.76
N SER A 842 36.52 15.52 -1.63
CA SER A 842 37.36 16.56 -2.22
C SER A 842 37.22 16.57 -3.74
N VAL A 843 37.02 17.78 -4.28
CA VAL A 843 36.95 18.00 -5.73
C VAL A 843 38.32 18.33 -6.29
N PHE A 844 38.73 17.58 -7.30
CA PHE A 844 39.94 17.80 -8.09
C PHE A 844 39.53 18.16 -9.52
N GLU A 845 40.07 19.24 -10.06
CA GLU A 845 39.77 19.71 -11.42
C GLU A 845 40.96 19.44 -12.35
N SER A 846 40.68 19.07 -13.61
CA SER A 846 41.73 18.93 -14.62
C SER A 846 42.23 20.29 -15.07
N ALA A 847 43.55 20.47 -15.07
CA ALA A 847 44.21 21.63 -15.68
C ALA A 847 44.61 21.38 -17.16
N ASP A 848 44.39 20.15 -17.65
CA ASP A 848 44.75 19.69 -18.98
C ASP A 848 43.56 19.79 -19.94
N VAL A 849 42.94 20.97 -19.97
CA VAL A 849 41.77 21.33 -20.80
C VAL A 849 41.88 22.81 -21.24
N PRO A 850 41.33 23.21 -22.40
CA PRO A 850 40.56 22.39 -23.33
C PRO A 850 41.43 21.45 -24.17
N VAL A 851 40.94 20.24 -24.44
CA VAL A 851 41.54 19.29 -25.39
C VAL A 851 40.62 19.17 -26.60
N ALA A 852 41.12 19.48 -27.79
CA ALA A 852 40.33 19.40 -29.01
C ALA A 852 40.08 17.94 -29.42
N ILE A 853 38.84 17.63 -29.79
CA ILE A 853 38.42 16.40 -30.48
C ILE A 853 38.40 16.75 -31.98
N PRO A 854 39.26 16.15 -32.83
CA PRO A 854 39.44 16.60 -34.21
C PRO A 854 38.30 16.18 -35.14
N GLU A 855 37.87 17.11 -36.00
CA GLU A 855 36.78 16.89 -36.97
C GLU A 855 37.11 15.92 -38.12
N ASP A 856 38.40 15.76 -38.47
CA ASP A 856 38.83 15.10 -39.70
C ASP A 856 39.44 13.69 -39.47
N THR A 857 39.51 13.22 -38.22
CA THR A 857 40.18 11.95 -37.88
C THR A 857 39.47 11.23 -36.73
N SER A 858 39.15 9.95 -36.92
CA SER A 858 38.75 9.09 -35.81
C SER A 858 40.00 8.75 -34.98
N GLU A 859 40.11 9.40 -33.84
CA GLU A 859 41.19 9.18 -32.90
C GLU A 859 40.72 9.32 -31.45
N THR A 860 41.51 8.74 -30.55
CA THR A 860 41.29 8.84 -29.12
C THR A 860 42.06 10.03 -28.58
N VAL A 861 41.37 10.97 -27.93
CA VAL A 861 41.98 12.06 -27.19
C VAL A 861 41.94 11.76 -25.70
N THR A 862 42.91 12.32 -24.97
CA THR A 862 43.02 12.11 -23.52
C THR A 862 43.30 13.43 -22.82
N SER A 863 42.64 13.64 -21.68
CA SER A 863 42.95 14.71 -20.73
C SER A 863 43.33 14.09 -19.39
N THR A 864 44.31 14.68 -18.70
CA THR A 864 44.86 14.12 -17.45
C THR A 864 44.64 15.02 -16.23
N LEU A 865 44.39 14.39 -15.09
CA LEU A 865 44.22 15.03 -13.79
C LEU A 865 45.11 14.31 -12.78
N THR A 866 45.97 15.05 -12.07
CA THR A 866 46.84 14.44 -11.05
C THR A 866 46.33 14.74 -9.64
N VAL A 867 45.95 13.69 -8.92
CA VAL A 867 45.59 13.75 -7.50
C VAL A 867 46.84 13.46 -6.67
N THR A 868 47.25 14.40 -5.82
CA THR A 868 48.44 14.24 -4.96
C THR A 868 48.11 13.64 -3.59
N GLU A 869 46.86 13.78 -3.16
CA GLU A 869 46.37 13.21 -1.91
C GLU A 869 46.18 11.71 -2.07
N ASN A 870 46.52 10.94 -1.03
CA ASN A 870 46.49 9.49 -1.08
C ASN A 870 45.61 8.94 0.04
N PHE A 871 44.41 8.52 -0.33
CA PHE A 871 43.44 7.88 0.55
C PHE A 871 42.72 6.76 -0.20
N GLN A 872 42.01 5.91 0.54
CA GLN A 872 41.15 4.91 -0.07
C GLN A 872 39.82 5.56 -0.43
N ILE A 873 39.43 5.40 -1.70
CA ILE A 873 38.18 5.94 -2.21
C ILE A 873 37.02 5.13 -1.62
N THR A 874 36.00 5.83 -1.09
CA THR A 874 34.76 5.21 -0.61
C THR A 874 33.55 5.54 -1.47
N ASP A 875 33.65 6.60 -2.26
CA ASP A 875 32.68 6.98 -3.29
C ASP A 875 33.37 7.96 -4.26
N LEU A 876 32.89 8.05 -5.51
CA LEU A 876 33.47 8.87 -6.57
C LEU A 876 32.38 9.36 -7.52
N THR A 877 32.45 10.65 -7.88
CA THR A 877 31.66 11.20 -9.00
C THR A 877 32.55 11.95 -10.00
N VAL A 878 32.15 11.93 -11.27
CA VAL A 878 32.92 12.49 -12.40
C VAL A 878 32.11 13.55 -13.11
N SER A 879 32.48 14.82 -13.05
CA SER A 879 31.82 15.86 -13.85
C SER A 879 32.58 16.09 -15.15
N VAL A 880 31.86 16.19 -16.27
CA VAL A 880 32.43 16.46 -17.60
C VAL A 880 31.63 17.56 -18.33
N ASN A 881 32.34 18.35 -19.14
CA ASN A 881 31.79 19.29 -20.10
C ASN A 881 32.52 19.08 -21.43
N ILE A 882 31.83 18.44 -22.38
CA ILE A 882 32.36 18.04 -23.68
C ILE A 882 31.41 18.55 -24.76
N PRO A 883 31.62 19.77 -25.30
CA PRO A 883 30.89 20.19 -26.48
C PRO A 883 31.27 19.33 -27.70
N HIS A 884 30.27 18.80 -28.41
CA HIS A 884 30.46 17.96 -29.59
C HIS A 884 29.17 17.94 -30.43
N ALA A 885 29.28 17.99 -31.75
CA ALA A 885 28.10 18.13 -32.61
C ALA A 885 27.28 16.85 -32.76
N TRP A 886 27.80 15.66 -32.39
CA TRP A 886 27.04 14.42 -32.21
C TRP A 886 27.65 13.57 -31.08
N VAL A 887 26.93 13.39 -29.98
CA VAL A 887 27.38 12.56 -28.84
C VAL A 887 27.35 11.07 -29.18
N GLY A 888 26.54 10.66 -30.17
CA GLY A 888 26.46 9.27 -30.65
C GLY A 888 27.76 8.73 -31.23
N ASP A 889 28.72 9.60 -31.53
CA ASP A 889 30.03 9.21 -32.06
C ASP A 889 31.06 8.97 -30.94
N LEU A 890 30.74 9.36 -29.70
CA LEU A 890 31.68 9.43 -28.60
C LEU A 890 31.62 8.22 -27.65
N TRP A 891 32.80 7.78 -27.22
CA TRP A 891 33.01 6.91 -26.06
C TRP A 891 33.81 7.70 -25.02
N ALA A 892 33.31 7.83 -23.79
CA ALA A 892 34.07 8.41 -22.69
C ALA A 892 34.39 7.39 -21.60
N THR A 893 35.67 7.21 -21.30
CA THR A 893 36.16 6.25 -20.30
C THR A 893 37.03 6.98 -19.28
N LEU A 894 36.74 6.80 -17.99
CA LEU A 894 37.62 7.24 -16.91
C LEU A 894 38.62 6.12 -16.58
N ILE A 895 39.91 6.46 -16.53
CA ILE A 895 40.99 5.54 -16.18
C ILE A 895 41.69 6.02 -14.91
N GLY A 896 41.69 5.17 -13.88
CA GLY A 896 42.36 5.41 -12.61
C GLY A 896 43.89 5.18 -12.66
N PRO A 897 44.63 5.64 -11.64
CA PRO A 897 46.09 5.57 -11.60
C PRO A 897 46.69 4.15 -11.64
N ASP A 898 45.91 3.16 -11.25
CA ASP A 898 46.28 1.75 -11.26
C ASP A 898 45.92 1.01 -12.56
N GLY A 899 45.29 1.72 -13.51
CA GLY A 899 44.85 1.21 -14.80
C GLY A 899 43.43 0.66 -14.81
N THR A 900 42.67 0.76 -13.71
CA THR A 900 41.23 0.46 -13.69
C THR A 900 40.52 1.43 -14.62
N ALA A 901 39.67 0.93 -15.52
CA ALA A 901 38.96 1.73 -16.51
C ALA A 901 37.46 1.50 -16.36
N VAL A 902 36.68 2.57 -16.39
CA VAL A 902 35.21 2.57 -16.27
C VAL A 902 34.62 3.40 -17.41
N GLN A 903 33.75 2.78 -18.20
CA GLN A 903 33.00 3.48 -19.24
C GLN A 903 31.93 4.39 -18.61
N LEU A 904 32.01 5.69 -18.89
CA LEU A 904 31.00 6.65 -18.43
C LEU A 904 29.78 6.61 -19.34
N PHE A 905 29.99 6.67 -20.65
CA PHE A 905 28.95 6.53 -21.68
C PHE A 905 29.56 6.10 -23.01
N ALA A 906 28.77 5.44 -23.87
CA ALA A 906 29.21 4.96 -25.17
C ALA A 906 28.11 5.13 -26.25
N GLN A 907 28.37 6.01 -27.22
CA GLN A 907 27.52 6.22 -28.39
C GLN A 907 26.08 6.60 -28.05
N GLU A 908 25.92 7.38 -27.00
CA GLU A 908 24.62 7.79 -26.52
C GLU A 908 24.05 8.95 -27.36
N CYS A 909 22.73 8.98 -27.45
CA CYS A 909 21.99 10.13 -27.99
C CYS A 909 22.17 10.48 -29.47
N TRP A 910 22.66 9.55 -30.29
CA TRP A 910 22.69 9.67 -31.76
C TRP A 910 23.20 11.06 -32.21
N ASP A 911 22.32 11.88 -32.80
CA ASP A 911 22.63 13.20 -33.34
C ASP A 911 22.48 14.35 -32.33
N GLY A 912 22.44 14.05 -31.03
CA GLY A 912 22.37 15.06 -29.97
C GLY A 912 23.71 15.79 -29.77
N ASP A 913 23.62 17.10 -29.52
CA ASP A 913 24.78 17.97 -29.25
C ASP A 913 25.18 17.95 -27.75
N ASP A 914 26.48 17.99 -27.47
CA ASP A 914 27.09 18.30 -26.17
C ASP A 914 26.83 17.34 -24.98
N VAL A 915 27.82 17.23 -24.10
CA VAL A 915 27.73 16.53 -22.81
C VAL A 915 28.09 17.49 -21.68
N VAL A 916 27.15 17.75 -20.76
CA VAL A 916 27.38 18.51 -19.52
C VAL A 916 26.79 17.75 -18.34
N ALA A 917 27.49 16.70 -17.92
CA ALA A 917 26.98 15.70 -16.98
C ALA A 917 27.91 15.45 -15.79
N THR A 918 27.34 15.02 -14.67
CA THR A 918 28.04 14.44 -13.53
C THR A 918 27.69 12.98 -13.43
N PHE A 919 28.65 12.09 -13.59
CA PHE A 919 28.45 10.66 -13.44
C PHE A 919 28.58 10.23 -11.98
N SER A 920 27.61 9.47 -11.51
CA SER A 920 27.51 8.94 -10.14
C SER A 920 26.74 7.61 -10.17
N ASP A 921 27.10 6.64 -9.34
CA ASP A 921 26.39 5.34 -9.30
C ASP A 921 24.93 5.47 -8.84
N ASP A 922 24.63 6.50 -8.05
CA ASP A 922 23.27 6.88 -7.63
C ASP A 922 22.58 7.85 -8.61
N GLY A 923 23.23 8.15 -9.74
CA GLY A 923 22.67 8.99 -10.80
C GLY A 923 21.45 8.36 -11.49
N THR A 924 20.67 9.18 -12.19
CA THR A 924 19.57 8.66 -13.01
C THR A 924 20.12 7.93 -14.24
N GLU A 925 19.38 6.96 -14.79
CA GLU A 925 19.77 6.33 -16.06
C GLU A 925 20.01 7.40 -17.15
N GLN A 926 21.00 7.17 -18.01
CA GLN A 926 21.35 8.11 -19.07
C GLN A 926 20.15 8.27 -20.02
N ALA A 927 19.72 9.51 -20.22
CA ALA A 927 18.59 9.83 -21.06
C ALA A 927 18.93 11.06 -21.92
N CYS A 928 18.55 10.99 -23.19
CA CYS A 928 18.90 11.99 -24.17
C CYS A 928 18.02 13.22 -24.09
N GLY A 929 18.66 14.37 -23.88
CA GLY A 929 18.04 15.68 -23.77
C GLY A 929 18.23 16.58 -24.98
N SER A 930 17.63 17.78 -24.90
CA SER A 930 17.86 18.89 -25.82
C SER A 930 17.72 20.20 -25.03
N PRO A 931 18.60 21.21 -25.22
CA PRO A 931 19.62 21.32 -26.27
C PRO A 931 20.93 20.59 -26.01
N ILE A 932 21.15 20.05 -24.80
CA ILE A 932 22.35 19.26 -24.44
C ILE A 932 21.93 17.80 -24.35
N ALA A 933 22.64 16.93 -25.06
CA ALA A 933 22.32 15.52 -25.24
C ALA A 933 22.42 14.74 -23.92
N LEU A 934 23.52 14.90 -23.19
CA LEU A 934 23.69 14.30 -21.87
C LEU A 934 23.87 15.40 -20.83
N SER A 935 22.95 15.52 -19.88
CA SER A 935 23.06 16.53 -18.81
C SER A 935 22.48 16.10 -17.48
N GLY A 936 22.93 16.74 -16.40
CA GLY A 936 22.51 16.42 -15.02
C GLY A 936 23.39 15.37 -14.36
N THR A 937 22.88 14.73 -13.30
CA THR A 937 23.60 13.66 -12.60
C THR A 937 23.15 12.30 -13.13
N LEU A 938 24.02 11.61 -13.87
CA LEU A 938 23.69 10.40 -14.61
C LEU A 938 24.44 9.18 -14.07
N ARG A 939 23.87 7.99 -14.22
CA ARG A 939 24.54 6.73 -13.92
C ARG A 939 25.44 6.32 -15.09
N PRO A 940 26.74 6.06 -14.86
CA PRO A 940 27.64 5.61 -15.90
C PRO A 940 27.24 4.24 -16.48
N ASP A 941 27.72 3.91 -17.67
CA ASP A 941 27.51 2.58 -18.30
C ASP A 941 28.12 1.45 -17.46
N GLU A 942 29.29 1.71 -16.87
CA GLU A 942 29.95 0.84 -15.89
C GLU A 942 30.05 1.54 -14.53
N PRO A 943 29.82 0.83 -13.41
CA PRO A 943 29.76 1.47 -12.09
C PRO A 943 31.11 2.05 -11.63
N LEU A 944 31.09 3.27 -11.11
CA LEU A 944 32.23 3.96 -10.52
C LEU A 944 32.70 3.33 -9.21
N ALA A 945 31.86 2.54 -8.54
CA ALA A 945 32.22 1.69 -7.39
C ALA A 945 33.35 0.69 -7.73
N ALA A 946 33.68 0.50 -9.01
CA ALA A 946 34.90 -0.19 -9.43
C ALA A 946 36.19 0.48 -8.89
N PHE A 947 36.14 1.75 -8.49
CA PHE A 947 37.24 2.47 -7.85
C PHE A 947 37.20 2.41 -6.31
N ASP A 948 36.16 1.84 -5.70
CA ASP A 948 36.07 1.75 -4.24
C ASP A 948 37.20 0.91 -3.66
N ASN A 949 37.76 1.37 -2.55
CA ASN A 949 38.94 0.83 -1.87
C ASN A 949 40.27 0.98 -2.64
N HIS A 950 40.27 1.58 -3.84
CA HIS A 950 41.49 1.90 -4.57
C HIS A 950 42.13 3.19 -4.03
N ALA A 951 43.43 3.38 -4.29
CA ALA A 951 44.16 4.56 -3.85
C ALA A 951 43.86 5.76 -4.76
N SER A 952 43.53 6.92 -4.18
CA SER A 952 43.20 8.14 -4.94
C SER A 952 44.40 8.78 -5.64
N ALA A 953 45.62 8.60 -5.10
CA ALA A 953 46.82 9.27 -5.59
C ALA A 953 47.30 8.76 -6.95
N GLY A 954 47.59 9.70 -7.84
CA GLY A 954 48.23 9.45 -9.13
C GLY A 954 47.55 10.18 -10.27
N THR A 955 47.86 9.77 -11.49
CA THR A 955 47.32 10.39 -12.71
C THR A 955 46.06 9.64 -13.15
N TRP A 956 44.93 10.34 -13.08
CA TRP A 956 43.66 9.97 -13.66
C TRP A 956 43.60 10.46 -15.11
N THR A 957 43.01 9.68 -15.99
CA THR A 957 42.89 10.01 -17.41
C THR A 957 41.45 9.90 -17.84
N LEU A 958 40.88 11.00 -18.34
CA LEU A 958 39.63 10.96 -19.10
C LEU A 958 40.01 10.70 -20.57
N GLN A 959 39.55 9.58 -21.09
CA GLN A 959 39.73 9.17 -22.48
C GLN A 959 38.43 9.38 -23.23
N VAL A 960 38.48 10.13 -24.33
CA VAL A 960 37.34 10.30 -25.24
C VAL A 960 37.74 9.81 -26.62
N PHE A 961 37.00 8.85 -27.16
CA PHE A 961 37.19 8.33 -28.50
C PHE A 961 36.02 8.73 -29.37
N ASP A 962 36.32 9.38 -30.48
CA ASP A 962 35.37 9.69 -31.54
C ASP A 962 35.53 8.68 -32.68
N GLU A 963 34.48 7.89 -32.93
CA GLU A 963 34.50 6.86 -33.95
C GLU A 963 34.39 7.43 -35.38
N PHE A 964 33.83 8.63 -35.58
CA PHE A 964 33.47 9.13 -36.91
C PHE A 964 34.08 10.51 -37.20
N ALA A 965 35.02 10.54 -38.15
CA ALA A 965 35.65 11.75 -38.66
C ALA A 965 34.71 12.62 -39.53
N GLN A 966 33.69 13.23 -38.93
CA GLN A 966 32.71 14.07 -39.63
C GLN A 966 32.44 15.40 -38.92
N ASP A 967 32.54 15.41 -37.61
CA ASP A 967 32.39 16.56 -36.75
C ASP A 967 33.40 16.47 -35.60
N GLY A 968 33.49 17.53 -34.80
CA GLY A 968 34.48 17.61 -33.75
C GLY A 968 33.98 18.47 -32.61
N GLY A 969 34.82 18.59 -31.60
CA GLY A 969 34.46 19.25 -30.35
C GLY A 969 35.64 19.45 -29.44
N SER A 970 35.40 19.49 -28.15
CA SER A 970 36.46 19.61 -27.16
C SER A 970 36.05 19.06 -25.81
N ILE A 971 37.02 18.57 -25.04
CA ILE A 971 36.87 18.41 -23.59
C ILE A 971 37.17 19.78 -22.98
N GLU A 972 36.14 20.54 -22.59
CA GLU A 972 36.29 21.89 -22.04
C GLU A 972 36.59 21.89 -20.54
N ALA A 973 35.99 20.95 -19.80
CA ALA A 973 36.28 20.75 -18.39
C ALA A 973 35.95 19.33 -17.94
N TRP A 974 36.68 18.84 -16.95
CA TRP A 974 36.24 17.70 -16.15
C TRP A 974 36.88 17.71 -14.76
N SER A 975 36.21 17.09 -13.80
CA SER A 975 36.65 16.99 -12.42
C SER A 975 36.26 15.65 -11.80
N LEU A 976 36.97 15.29 -10.74
CA LEU A 976 36.68 14.15 -9.87
C LEU A 976 36.30 14.68 -8.50
N ASN A 977 35.17 14.25 -7.95
CA ASN A 977 34.88 14.40 -6.54
C ASN A 977 35.11 13.05 -5.88
N LEU A 978 36.20 12.94 -5.12
CA LEU A 978 36.64 11.69 -4.49
C LEU A 978 36.32 11.76 -3.00
N CYS A 979 35.61 10.77 -2.48
CA CYS A 979 35.26 10.67 -1.08
C CYS A 979 36.13 9.65 -0.34
N GLN A 980 36.38 9.92 0.94
CA GLN A 980 36.97 9.01 1.90
C GLN A 980 36.14 9.05 3.20
N LEU A 981 36.29 8.02 4.03
CA LEU A 981 35.86 8.08 5.42
C LEU A 981 37.01 8.59 6.28
N GLU A 982 36.78 9.67 7.02
CA GLU A 982 37.69 10.14 8.04
C GLU A 982 37.15 9.87 9.45
N SER A 983 38.04 9.83 10.42
CA SER A 983 37.64 9.87 11.82
C SER A 983 36.95 11.21 12.07
N ALA A 984 35.75 11.19 12.67
CA ALA A 984 35.14 12.40 13.16
C ALA A 984 36.17 13.14 14.03
N LEU A 985 36.36 14.45 13.82
CA LEU A 985 37.11 15.29 14.76
C LEU A 985 36.34 15.33 16.09
N ALA A 986 36.39 14.25 16.84
CA ALA A 986 35.81 14.12 18.14
C ALA A 986 36.60 15.06 19.05
N VAL A 987 35.94 16.12 19.52
CA VAL A 987 36.30 16.66 20.82
C VAL A 987 35.96 15.55 21.80
N ASP A 988 36.93 14.69 22.11
CA ASP A 988 36.83 13.74 23.21
C ASP A 988 36.67 14.54 24.50
N GLN A 989 35.43 14.94 24.80
CA GLN A 989 35.09 15.65 26.01
C GLN A 989 34.84 14.59 27.07
N GLN A 990 35.91 13.91 27.50
CA GLN A 990 35.89 13.20 28.76
C GLN A 990 35.45 14.19 29.84
N SER A 991 34.27 13.97 30.41
CA SER A 991 33.72 14.82 31.47
C SER A 991 34.46 14.54 32.77
N VAL A 992 34.71 15.58 33.56
CA VAL A 992 35.38 15.49 34.87
C VAL A 992 34.40 15.04 35.98
N GLY A 993 33.17 14.67 35.62
CA GLY A 993 32.09 14.27 36.52
C GLY A 993 31.12 15.41 36.88
N THR A 994 30.18 15.12 37.79
CA THR A 994 29.14 16.07 38.22
C THR A 994 29.68 17.15 39.16
N VAL A 995 29.74 18.38 38.67
CA VAL A 995 30.14 19.57 39.43
C VAL A 995 28.92 20.39 39.83
N THR A 996 28.84 20.81 41.10
CA THR A 996 27.81 21.72 41.62
C THR A 996 28.44 23.01 42.14
N LEU A 997 27.77 24.14 41.89
CA LEU A 997 28.18 25.47 42.35
C LEU A 997 27.10 26.06 43.25
N TYR A 998 27.42 26.37 44.50
CA TYR A 998 26.44 26.94 45.43
C TYR A 998 27.03 27.99 46.39
N PRO A 999 26.30 29.06 46.74
CA PRO A 999 25.04 29.47 46.12
C PRO A 999 25.26 29.96 44.68
N ASN A 1000 24.24 29.80 43.84
CA ASN A 1000 24.20 30.34 42.49
C ASN A 1000 22.76 30.82 42.22
N PRO A 1001 22.49 32.15 42.16
CA PRO A 1001 23.44 33.27 42.11
C PRO A 1001 24.24 33.52 43.41
N ASN A 1002 25.39 34.20 43.30
CA ASN A 1002 26.25 34.61 44.43
C ASN A 1002 26.73 36.08 44.31
N SER A 1003 27.51 36.56 45.28
CA SER A 1003 28.11 37.92 45.30
C SER A 1003 29.62 37.92 45.01
N GLY A 1004 30.09 36.98 44.20
CA GLY A 1004 31.52 36.77 43.92
C GLY A 1004 32.18 35.71 44.81
N SER A 1005 31.42 35.02 45.68
CA SER A 1005 31.90 33.93 46.53
C SER A 1005 30.96 32.73 46.41
N PHE A 1006 31.48 31.56 46.03
CA PHE A 1006 30.68 30.33 45.90
C PHE A 1006 31.54 29.09 46.16
N THR A 1007 30.88 27.99 46.50
CA THR A 1007 31.49 26.68 46.70
C THR A 1007 31.40 25.87 45.42
N LEU A 1008 32.54 25.37 44.93
CA LEU A 1008 32.62 24.29 43.97
C LEU A 1008 32.60 22.97 44.73
N ARG A 1009 31.70 22.07 44.37
CA ARG A 1009 31.59 20.74 44.98
C ARG A 1009 31.45 19.64 43.94
N MET A 1010 32.22 18.57 44.15
CA MET A 1010 32.14 17.29 43.45
C MET A 1010 32.00 16.19 44.50
N ASP A 1011 30.97 15.35 44.41
CA ASP A 1011 30.73 14.30 45.41
C ASP A 1011 31.63 13.07 45.23
N GLN A 1012 32.11 12.84 44.00
CA GLN A 1012 32.96 11.70 43.62
C GLN A 1012 34.08 12.17 42.67
N ALA A 1013 34.99 13.02 43.16
CA ALA A 1013 36.18 13.43 42.42
C ALA A 1013 37.21 12.30 42.40
N SER A 1014 37.83 12.04 41.26
CA SER A 1014 38.97 11.12 41.13
C SER A 1014 40.21 11.69 41.84
N ALA A 1015 41.17 10.81 42.19
CA ALA A 1015 42.43 11.20 42.80
C ALA A 1015 43.36 11.85 41.75
N ALA A 1016 43.23 13.17 41.56
CA ALA A 1016 43.95 13.92 40.53
C ALA A 1016 44.10 15.41 40.91
N ASN A 1017 44.91 16.12 40.11
CA ASN A 1017 44.93 17.58 40.12
C ASN A 1017 43.89 18.13 39.15
N TYR A 1018 43.21 19.20 39.54
CA TYR A 1018 42.21 19.88 38.74
C TYR A 1018 42.56 21.35 38.60
N THR A 1019 42.31 21.92 37.44
CA THR A 1019 42.41 23.36 37.20
C THR A 1019 41.02 23.94 37.03
N ALA A 1020 40.60 24.81 37.95
CA ALA A 1020 39.36 25.57 37.84
C ALA A 1020 39.65 26.93 37.19
N ARG A 1021 39.05 27.20 36.03
CA ARG A 1021 39.15 28.47 35.30
C ARG A 1021 37.79 29.11 35.20
N ILE A 1022 37.73 30.44 35.30
CA ILE A 1022 36.47 31.17 35.14
C ILE A 1022 36.63 32.17 34.01
N PHE A 1023 35.66 32.18 33.12
CA PHE A 1023 35.59 33.06 31.97
C PHE A 1023 34.38 33.99 32.05
N ASP A 1024 34.52 35.21 31.57
CA ASP A 1024 33.36 36.04 31.25
C ASP A 1024 32.63 35.52 29.99
N VAL A 1025 31.43 36.04 29.71
CA VAL A 1025 30.63 35.62 28.54
C VAL A 1025 31.30 35.88 27.18
N ARG A 1026 32.43 36.61 27.13
CA ARG A 1026 33.21 36.84 25.92
C ARG A 1026 34.40 35.88 25.80
N GLY A 1027 34.49 34.88 26.68
CA GLY A 1027 35.57 33.88 26.67
C GLY A 1027 36.89 34.36 27.28
N ARG A 1028 36.92 35.53 27.94
CA ARG A 1028 38.14 36.03 28.59
C ARG A 1028 38.30 35.42 29.97
N LEU A 1029 39.46 34.83 30.25
CA LEU A 1029 39.81 34.26 31.56
C LEU A 1029 39.90 35.37 32.63
N ILE A 1030 39.16 35.22 33.71
CA ILE A 1030 39.10 36.17 34.83
C ILE A 1030 39.63 35.62 36.15
N PHE A 1031 39.69 34.29 36.31
CA PHE A 1031 40.19 33.63 37.51
C PHE A 1031 40.69 32.22 37.18
N GLN A 1032 41.77 31.77 37.82
CA GLN A 1032 42.25 30.39 37.74
C GLN A 1032 42.74 29.94 39.12
N LYS A 1033 42.47 28.68 39.47
CA LYS A 1033 42.95 28.02 40.68
C LYS A 1033 43.23 26.54 40.45
N GLU A 1034 44.34 26.06 40.97
CA GLU A 1034 44.67 24.64 41.01
C GLU A 1034 44.09 24.00 42.27
N LEU A 1035 43.51 22.82 42.11
CA LEU A 1035 42.90 21.99 43.16
C LEU A 1035 43.52 20.59 43.11
N SER A 1036 43.53 19.89 44.21
CA SER A 1036 43.99 18.50 44.28
C SER A 1036 43.01 17.67 45.10
N SER A 1037 42.59 16.52 44.58
CA SER A 1037 41.77 15.54 45.31
C SER A 1037 42.56 14.25 45.51
N THR A 1038 42.35 13.59 46.65
CA THR A 1038 42.86 12.23 46.93
C THR A 1038 41.85 11.14 46.58
N GLY A 1039 40.72 11.49 45.95
CA GLY A 1039 39.58 10.60 45.70
C GLY A 1039 38.44 10.83 46.70
N GLY A 1040 37.18 10.85 46.22
CA GLY A 1040 35.98 11.10 47.03
C GLY A 1040 35.46 12.53 46.92
N MET A 1041 34.87 13.10 47.97
CA MET A 1041 34.30 14.46 47.92
C MET A 1041 35.41 15.52 47.81
N LEU A 1042 35.35 16.36 46.77
CA LEU A 1042 36.11 17.59 46.64
C LEU A 1042 35.19 18.79 46.84
N GLN A 1043 35.50 19.65 47.80
CA GLN A 1043 34.74 20.87 48.06
C GLN A 1043 35.70 22.03 48.30
N GLU A 1044 35.58 23.10 47.49
CA GLU A 1044 36.45 24.27 47.57
C GLU A 1044 35.65 25.57 47.50
N GLU A 1045 36.02 26.54 48.34
CA GLU A 1045 35.48 27.90 48.26
C GLU A 1045 36.28 28.74 47.23
N ILE A 1046 35.56 29.38 46.31
CA ILE A 1046 36.10 30.21 45.25
C ILE A 1046 35.58 31.63 45.41
N ASN A 1047 36.52 32.59 45.47
CA ASN A 1047 36.26 34.01 45.61
C ASN A 1047 36.79 34.77 44.38
N VAL A 1048 35.89 35.34 43.60
CA VAL A 1048 36.17 36.05 42.33
C VAL A 1048 35.77 37.51 42.47
N GLN A 1049 36.73 38.41 42.25
CA GLN A 1049 36.47 39.85 42.19
C GLN A 1049 36.05 40.24 40.77
N ALA A 1050 34.76 40.11 40.46
CA ALA A 1050 34.20 40.46 39.15
C ALA A 1050 32.87 41.22 39.30
N SER A 1051 32.51 42.01 38.29
CA SER A 1051 31.25 42.78 38.26
C SER A 1051 30.02 41.85 38.15
N GLY A 1052 28.85 42.33 38.56
CA GLY A 1052 27.60 41.59 38.40
C GLY A 1052 27.38 41.15 36.94
N GLY A 1053 27.07 39.87 36.73
CA GLY A 1053 27.00 39.27 35.41
C GLY A 1053 27.01 37.73 35.43
N MET A 1054 26.98 37.15 34.23
CA MET A 1054 27.03 35.70 34.01
C MET A 1054 28.47 35.27 33.68
N TYR A 1055 28.87 34.12 34.20
CA TYR A 1055 30.22 33.59 34.06
C TYR A 1055 30.19 32.07 33.82
N LEU A 1056 31.25 31.56 33.20
CA LEU A 1056 31.47 30.14 32.95
C LEU A 1056 32.64 29.66 33.80
N LEU A 1057 32.42 28.67 34.66
CA LEU A 1057 33.48 27.93 35.33
C LEU A 1057 33.80 26.68 34.52
N GLU A 1058 35.02 26.57 34.05
CA GLU A 1058 35.64 25.37 33.50
C GLU A 1058 36.42 24.67 34.59
N LEU A 1059 36.22 23.36 34.74
CA LEU A 1059 37.06 22.50 35.56
C LEU A 1059 37.73 21.47 34.64
N GLN A 1060 39.05 21.36 34.70
CA GLN A 1060 39.84 20.45 33.86
C GLN A 1060 40.70 19.53 34.73
N SER A 1061 40.84 18.26 34.36
CA SER A 1061 41.85 17.34 34.91
C SER A 1061 42.42 16.48 33.79
N GLY A 1062 43.72 16.59 33.52
CA GLY A 1062 44.32 15.97 32.33
C GLY A 1062 43.65 16.44 31.04
N ASN A 1063 43.14 15.49 30.25
CA ASN A 1063 42.39 15.75 29.02
C ASN A 1063 40.89 15.96 29.25
N SER A 1064 40.38 15.67 30.46
CA SER A 1064 38.96 15.76 30.78
C SER A 1064 38.54 17.19 31.15
N LYS A 1065 37.36 17.65 30.73
CA LYS A 1065 36.84 19.01 30.98
C LYS A 1065 35.32 19.06 31.22
N THR A 1066 34.89 19.88 32.18
CA THR A 1066 33.47 20.17 32.48
C THR A 1066 33.26 21.67 32.62
N VAL A 1067 32.18 22.21 32.05
CA VAL A 1067 31.83 23.65 32.14
C VAL A 1067 30.50 23.84 32.89
N LYS A 1068 30.44 24.80 33.82
CA LYS A 1068 29.25 25.17 34.58
C LYS A 1068 29.03 26.68 34.56
N LYS A 1069 27.78 27.09 34.34
CA LYS A 1069 27.39 28.50 34.35
C LYS A 1069 26.97 28.96 35.74
N PHE A 1070 27.40 30.15 36.14
CA PHE A 1070 26.95 30.79 37.38
C PHE A 1070 26.79 32.31 37.23
N VAL A 1071 26.10 32.93 38.20
CA VAL A 1071 25.74 34.35 38.18
C VAL A 1071 26.30 35.05 39.43
N ILE A 1072 27.02 36.15 39.21
CA ILE A 1072 27.43 37.11 40.27
C ILE A 1072 26.43 38.27 40.24
N ARG A 1073 25.87 38.64 41.39
CA ARG A 1073 24.95 39.77 41.56
C ARG A 1073 25.68 41.05 41.94
#